data_AF-A0A9X1I1V1-F1
#
_entry.id   AF-A0A9X1I1V1-F1
#
_cell.length_a   1.000
_cell.length_b   1.000
_cell.length_c   1.000
_cell.angle_alpha   90.00
_cell.angle_beta   90.00
_cell.angle_gamma   90.00
#
_symmetry.space_group_name_H-M   'P 1'
#
loop_
_entity.id
_entity.type
_entity.pdbx_description
1 polymer ?
#
loop_
_entity_poly.entity_id
_entity_poly.type
_entity_poly.pdbx_seq_one_letter_code
_entity_poly.pdbx_strand_id
1 'polypeptide(L)'
;MKIIVASLVFVLGFCGFSQGGFSNYKTKKVAVKDSIRVDSVSINPNYFFVRTNNHALVDSSDYIVNYPKALLVFKKPIESDSITIEYLKFPDFLTKTYKQLDESIITPNNASAQQLYKFTQSNKQTNASLFNGLNTSGSIARGVTVGNNQNSVLNSELDLQITGKLNDKVSLRASIQDANVPLQESGYSQRLDEFDQVFIELFSERWRVRAGDIDLINDGSYFASFSKRVQGLNFNVNLGDSSNSTDLFAAGAIVRGQFATSQFTAQEGNQGPYKLEGQNGELYVLVVSGSETVYVNGVALKRGESEDYIIDYNAGEIIFNATFPITSEMRITVDYQFSDRNYSRFIAYGGGEYKSDKFEIGVTVYSENDSKNQPLQQNLSEEQVQILANAGDNEDLMVSPSETEQEYDENRILYRKEIDNGNEVFVFSTNPDDVLYLVTFSYVGENQGDYYLSDISAINNIYEYAGENLGDYAPITQLIAPVSLQVAVLSGAYNPSEKTAIKFEAAVSTSDLNLYSNLNDNDNNGYAGKLVFNQALVKKDSLWNLNAYLDADYISSNFRNVEGLYSAEFSRDWNLDLDNVNGIGLGLGNQALVTSGLKFYKTKNGFANYQFEHLNYSSGFNGNRHVINTQLKFNKLKFLSSSSYLKANSTVNQSTFLRSYNQLTYSLNKAWLGGKFAIEDNQQTEKETQTLTDLSQRYKSYEAFFGVGDSTKVFAKVGYINRANDSIRNNQLQKVNTSNTYYVDSKLIQNKNTNLQFFANYRTLNFTDETEEDEKSVNSRLIYSQKLFNQIVHLNVNYETNSGTLAEQDFTYVEVEAGQGSYTWIDYNNNSIQELEEFEIAQFSDQGTYIRVLLPNQVYINTHQNKLSKTLTLNPAVWSSSKKYFNKLLSHFYYQISYLIDRNNRREGDVFNLNPFKEDEDNQLGLQLNFRNVLYFNRGKQHFTTSYTVLDNTTQSYFSIGSLNSRLKSHQLNFNHKIAENWLINLLGVFDENESESENYSSKNYNINQYRFNPKLSYLFGNNSSFDVFYQITNKENTINDLELLKQQKYGASFSFASSQKSAINGEFNYFSNNFEGDSSTPVAYQMLEGLQPGTNFTWSLLAQKKLTKYLDLNLSYFGRKTETSNVIHTGTIQLKAYF
;
A
#
# COMPACT_ATOMS: atom_id res chain seq x y z
N MET A 1 34.82 42.86 51.74
CA MET A 1 34.57 42.37 53.12
C MET A 1 33.80 41.03 53.19
N LYS A 2 32.87 40.70 52.27
CA LYS A 2 32.17 39.39 52.28
C LYS A 2 33.01 38.16 51.86
N ILE A 3 34.05 38.33 51.06
CA ILE A 3 34.93 37.22 50.63
C ILE A 3 35.87 36.76 51.76
N ILE A 4 36.29 37.68 52.63
CA ILE A 4 37.18 37.35 53.78
C ILE A 4 36.42 36.56 54.85
N VAL A 5 35.12 36.85 55.07
CA VAL A 5 34.28 36.12 56.03
C VAL A 5 33.95 34.71 55.50
N ALA A 6 33.73 34.55 54.19
CA ALA A 6 33.53 33.21 53.60
C ALA A 6 34.80 32.34 53.67
N SER A 7 35.98 32.92 53.44
CA SER A 7 37.25 32.20 53.61
C SER A 7 37.54 31.85 55.08
N LEU A 8 37.16 32.70 56.04
CA LEU A 8 37.36 32.41 57.47
C LEU A 8 36.46 31.28 57.98
N VAL A 9 35.20 31.21 57.49
CA VAL A 9 34.27 30.12 57.82
C VAL A 9 34.70 28.80 57.17
N PHE A 10 35.26 28.84 55.96
CA PHE A 10 35.77 27.65 55.28
C PHE A 10 37.03 27.06 55.95
N VAL A 11 37.88 27.89 56.57
CA VAL A 11 39.09 27.44 57.28
C VAL A 11 38.79 26.99 58.72
N LEU A 12 37.81 27.60 59.41
CA LEU A 12 37.39 27.17 60.76
C LEU A 12 36.60 25.85 60.76
N GLY A 13 35.95 25.48 59.64
CA GLY A 13 35.28 24.19 59.49
C GLY A 13 36.22 22.97 59.51
N PHE A 14 37.52 23.17 59.26
CA PHE A 14 38.53 22.08 59.25
C PHE A 14 39.22 21.84 60.60
N CYS A 15 38.97 22.66 61.63
CA CYS A 15 39.60 22.48 62.95
C CYS A 15 38.76 21.63 63.93
N GLY A 16 37.67 21.03 63.47
CA GLY A 16 36.68 20.35 64.31
C GLY A 16 36.67 18.83 64.28
N PHE A 17 37.71 18.12 63.82
CA PHE A 17 37.81 16.65 63.96
C PHE A 17 39.28 16.20 63.99
N SER A 18 39.93 16.33 65.15
CA SER A 18 41.25 15.73 65.39
C SER A 18 41.43 15.40 66.87
N GLN A 19 40.59 14.53 67.41
CA GLN A 19 40.95 13.73 68.60
C GLN A 19 40.30 12.34 68.48
N GLY A 20 41.13 11.35 68.16
CA GLY A 20 40.73 9.96 67.99
C GLY A 20 41.71 9.20 67.08
N GLY A 21 42.97 9.07 67.49
CA GLY A 21 43.94 8.27 66.75
C GLY A 21 43.54 6.80 66.76
N PHE A 22 42.95 6.31 65.67
CA PHE A 22 42.82 4.87 65.42
C PHE A 22 44.20 4.30 65.12
N SER A 23 44.94 3.99 66.18
CA SER A 23 46.17 3.22 66.05
C SER A 23 45.84 1.83 65.49
N ASN A 24 46.58 1.43 64.46
CA ASN A 24 46.52 0.09 63.89
C ASN A 24 47.16 -0.96 64.82
N TYR A 25 47.86 -0.54 65.87
CA TYR A 25 48.31 -1.41 66.95
C TYR A 25 47.13 -1.79 67.84
N LYS A 26 46.86 -3.08 67.95
CA LYS A 26 45.74 -3.65 68.70
C LYS A 26 46.26 -4.64 69.73
N THR A 27 45.57 -4.68 70.86
CA THR A 27 45.81 -5.64 71.92
C THR A 27 44.50 -6.38 72.17
N LYS A 28 44.54 -7.71 72.13
CA LYS A 28 43.36 -8.56 72.29
C LYS A 28 43.63 -9.67 73.28
N LYS A 29 42.85 -9.71 74.36
CA LYS A 29 42.89 -10.79 75.34
C LYS A 29 41.89 -11.88 74.97
N VAL A 30 42.33 -13.13 74.92
CA VAL A 30 41.53 -14.29 74.49
C VAL A 30 41.84 -15.50 75.35
N ALA A 31 40.85 -16.39 75.53
CA ALA A 31 41.07 -17.69 76.16
C ALA A 31 41.96 -18.58 75.26
N VAL A 32 42.83 -19.39 75.87
CA VAL A 32 43.70 -20.30 75.11
C VAL A 32 42.88 -21.41 74.46
N LYS A 33 43.07 -21.59 73.15
CA LYS A 33 42.47 -22.65 72.30
C LYS A 33 43.52 -23.12 71.30
N ASP A 34 43.34 -24.31 70.74
CA ASP A 34 44.27 -24.90 69.76
C ASP A 34 44.52 -23.98 68.55
N SER A 35 43.47 -23.30 68.08
CA SER A 35 43.56 -22.24 67.07
C SER A 35 42.71 -21.04 67.45
N ILE A 36 43.25 -19.85 67.19
CA ILE A 36 42.67 -18.57 67.59
C ILE A 36 42.70 -17.63 66.40
N ARG A 37 41.52 -17.14 65.99
CA ARG A 37 41.42 -16.06 65.01
C ARG A 37 41.66 -14.71 65.71
N VAL A 38 42.78 -14.09 65.35
CA VAL A 38 43.27 -12.84 65.93
C VAL A 38 42.41 -11.67 65.45
N ASP A 39 42.14 -11.55 64.14
CA ASP A 39 41.36 -10.45 63.54
C ASP A 39 40.49 -10.94 62.35
N SER A 40 39.59 -10.08 61.86
CA SER A 40 38.76 -10.38 60.68
C SER A 40 39.52 -10.17 59.37
N VAL A 41 40.57 -9.34 59.38
CA VAL A 41 41.46 -9.05 58.24
C VAL A 41 42.88 -9.52 58.50
N SER A 42 43.74 -9.51 57.47
CA SER A 42 45.16 -9.87 57.60
C SER A 42 45.90 -8.98 58.61
N ILE A 43 46.89 -9.54 59.29
CA ILE A 43 47.73 -8.86 60.30
C ILE A 43 49.20 -8.85 59.88
N ASN A 44 49.98 -7.86 60.34
CA ASN A 44 51.36 -7.68 59.91
C ASN A 44 52.34 -8.50 60.78
N PRO A 45 53.27 -9.27 60.18
CA PRO A 45 54.24 -10.08 60.93
C PRO A 45 55.27 -9.29 61.72
N ASN A 46 55.53 -8.02 61.39
CA ASN A 46 56.58 -7.23 62.03
C ASN A 46 56.23 -6.76 63.45
N TYR A 47 54.97 -6.90 63.87
CA TYR A 47 54.53 -6.57 65.22
C TYR A 47 53.45 -7.56 65.65
N PHE A 48 53.89 -8.68 66.23
CA PHE A 48 53.02 -9.73 66.77
C PHE A 48 53.66 -10.38 68.00
N PHE A 49 53.02 -10.25 69.16
CA PHE A 49 53.48 -10.83 70.41
C PHE A 49 52.34 -11.53 71.12
N VAL A 50 52.63 -12.70 71.70
CA VAL A 50 51.71 -13.41 72.57
C VAL A 50 52.27 -13.37 73.98
N ARG A 51 51.48 -12.91 74.95
CA ARG A 51 51.84 -12.86 76.37
C ARG A 51 50.87 -13.67 77.20
N THR A 52 51.34 -14.35 78.23
CA THR A 52 50.47 -15.00 79.23
C THR A 52 49.88 -13.96 80.18
N ASN A 53 48.96 -14.36 81.07
CA ASN A 53 48.35 -13.45 82.04
C ASN A 53 49.38 -12.70 82.91
N ASN A 54 50.51 -13.33 83.22
CA ASN A 54 51.60 -12.73 84.01
C ASN A 54 52.52 -11.82 83.16
N HIS A 55 52.12 -11.48 81.93
CA HIS A 55 52.82 -10.61 80.98
C HIS A 55 54.16 -11.18 80.45
N ALA A 56 54.45 -12.44 80.76
CA ALA A 56 55.58 -13.17 80.18
C ALA A 56 55.34 -13.45 78.70
N LEU A 57 56.36 -13.22 77.88
CA LEU A 57 56.31 -13.46 76.44
C LEU A 57 56.31 -14.97 76.17
N VAL A 58 55.38 -15.45 75.36
CA VAL A 58 55.37 -16.83 74.86
C VAL A 58 56.41 -16.96 73.76
N ASP A 59 57.23 -18.00 73.80
CA ASP A 59 58.27 -18.24 72.81
C ASP A 59 57.66 -18.45 71.41
N SER A 60 58.20 -17.75 70.41
CA SER A 60 57.74 -17.84 69.01
C SER A 60 57.90 -19.23 68.40
N SER A 61 58.72 -20.11 68.98
CA SER A 61 58.84 -21.50 68.56
C SER A 61 57.64 -22.35 68.97
N ASP A 62 56.88 -21.96 70.00
CA ASP A 62 55.73 -22.69 70.55
C ASP A 62 54.40 -22.37 69.84
N TYR A 63 54.39 -21.47 68.85
CA TYR A 63 53.22 -21.18 68.02
C TYR A 63 53.55 -20.96 66.54
N ILE A 64 52.52 -20.99 65.70
CA ILE A 64 52.56 -20.62 64.28
C ILE A 64 51.47 -19.58 64.04
N VAL A 65 51.79 -18.54 63.27
CA VAL A 65 50.81 -17.53 62.85
C VAL A 65 50.67 -17.55 61.34
N ASN A 66 49.45 -17.72 60.85
CA ASN A 66 49.09 -17.43 59.47
C ASN A 66 48.65 -15.96 59.38
N TYR A 67 49.61 -15.08 59.11
CA TYR A 67 49.40 -13.62 59.07
C TYR A 67 48.34 -13.17 58.04
N PRO A 68 48.28 -13.72 56.80
CA PRO A 68 47.20 -13.39 55.85
C PRO A 68 45.80 -13.72 56.34
N LYS A 69 45.63 -14.83 57.08
CA LYS A 69 44.32 -15.25 57.63
C LYS A 69 44.07 -14.79 59.06
N ALA A 70 45.04 -14.08 59.68
CA ALA A 70 45.06 -13.70 61.08
C ALA A 70 44.73 -14.86 62.03
N LEU A 71 45.37 -16.01 61.83
CA LEU A 71 45.14 -17.23 62.62
C LEU A 71 46.41 -17.63 63.40
N LEU A 72 46.31 -17.70 64.71
CA LEU A 72 47.34 -18.19 65.63
C LEU A 72 47.02 -19.66 65.99
N VAL A 73 48.03 -20.54 65.91
CA VAL A 73 47.92 -21.96 66.27
C VAL A 73 49.06 -22.32 67.20
N PHE A 74 48.77 -22.91 68.35
CA PHE A 74 49.81 -23.33 69.29
C PHE A 74 50.36 -24.71 68.92
N LYS A 75 51.69 -24.87 68.94
CA LYS A 75 52.36 -26.16 68.71
C LYS A 75 52.41 -27.01 69.98
N LYS A 76 52.27 -26.39 71.16
CA LYS A 76 52.23 -27.04 72.47
C LYS A 76 51.17 -26.36 73.36
N PRO A 77 50.59 -27.08 74.33
CA PRO A 77 49.64 -26.49 75.28
C PRO A 77 50.31 -25.37 76.09
N ILE A 78 49.63 -24.23 76.23
CA ILE A 78 50.09 -23.13 77.09
C ILE A 78 49.38 -23.25 78.44
N GLU A 79 50.16 -23.32 79.52
CA GLU A 79 49.67 -23.33 80.91
C GLU A 79 49.20 -21.92 81.36
N SER A 80 48.17 -21.40 80.70
CA SER A 80 47.48 -20.14 81.04
C SER A 80 46.04 -20.22 80.56
N ASP A 81 45.08 -19.75 81.34
CA ASP A 81 43.66 -19.73 80.94
C ASP A 81 43.38 -18.75 79.78
N SER A 82 44.21 -17.71 79.68
CA SER A 82 44.10 -16.63 78.71
C SER A 82 45.46 -16.06 78.36
N ILE A 83 45.52 -15.48 77.17
CA ILE A 83 46.69 -14.85 76.58
C ILE A 83 46.30 -13.47 76.05
N THR A 84 47.27 -12.58 76.01
CA THR A 84 47.15 -11.27 75.39
C THR A 84 47.96 -11.25 74.11
N ILE A 85 47.30 -10.96 72.99
CA ILE A 85 47.91 -10.88 71.66
C ILE A 85 48.01 -9.40 71.31
N GLU A 86 49.24 -8.91 71.17
CA GLU A 86 49.54 -7.57 70.66
C GLU A 86 49.91 -7.71 69.19
N TYR A 87 49.21 -7.01 68.31
CA TYR A 87 49.41 -7.14 66.86
C TYR A 87 49.16 -5.84 66.11
N LEU A 88 49.78 -5.72 64.94
CA LEU A 88 49.51 -4.62 64.00
C LEU A 88 48.51 -5.08 62.93
N LYS A 89 47.30 -4.51 62.96
CA LYS A 89 46.26 -4.70 61.94
C LYS A 89 46.66 -3.95 60.66
N PHE A 90 46.46 -4.56 59.49
CA PHE A 90 46.61 -3.77 58.25
C PHE A 90 45.53 -2.69 58.16
N PRO A 91 45.85 -1.50 57.60
CA PRO A 91 44.87 -0.44 57.39
C PRO A 91 43.70 -0.92 56.52
N ASP A 92 42.50 -0.43 56.82
CA ASP A 92 41.29 -0.85 56.12
C ASP A 92 41.37 -0.62 54.60
N PHE A 93 42.09 0.40 54.11
CA PHE A 93 42.23 0.64 52.67
C PHE A 93 43.01 -0.47 51.92
N LEU A 94 43.83 -1.27 52.62
CA LEU A 94 44.54 -2.42 52.03
C LEU A 94 43.74 -3.72 52.11
N THR A 95 42.80 -3.84 53.05
CA THR A 95 42.05 -5.08 53.32
C THR A 95 40.57 -4.99 52.96
N LYS A 96 40.08 -3.82 52.57
CA LYS A 96 38.68 -3.61 52.18
C LYS A 96 38.45 -4.10 50.77
N THR A 97 37.74 -5.22 50.66
CA THR A 97 37.30 -5.78 49.39
C THR A 97 36.08 -5.01 48.89
N TYR A 98 36.20 -4.37 47.74
CA TYR A 98 35.06 -3.78 47.04
C TYR A 98 34.48 -4.85 46.11
N LYS A 99 33.24 -5.25 46.35
CA LYS A 99 32.54 -6.25 45.52
C LYS A 99 31.25 -5.63 44.98
N GLN A 100 30.99 -5.83 43.70
CA GLN A 100 29.79 -5.33 43.01
C GLN A 100 28.60 -6.31 43.13
N LEU A 101 28.87 -7.59 43.40
CA LEU A 101 27.90 -8.66 43.64
C LEU A 101 28.41 -9.58 44.75
N ASP A 102 27.50 -10.18 45.52
CA ASP A 102 27.83 -11.14 46.57
C ASP A 102 28.14 -12.52 45.96
N GLU A 103 29.21 -13.18 46.44
CA GLU A 103 29.63 -14.50 45.98
C GLU A 103 28.65 -15.61 46.41
N SER A 104 27.78 -15.33 47.39
CA SER A 104 26.68 -16.22 47.78
C SER A 104 25.62 -16.41 46.68
N ILE A 105 25.61 -15.53 45.68
CA ILE A 105 24.70 -15.57 44.51
C ILE A 105 25.26 -16.51 43.43
N ILE A 106 26.52 -16.95 43.54
CA ILE A 106 27.14 -17.88 42.60
C ILE A 106 26.79 -19.31 43.03
N THR A 107 25.85 -19.94 42.33
CA THR A 107 25.52 -21.35 42.53
C THR A 107 26.66 -22.26 42.04
N PRO A 108 26.95 -23.39 42.72
CA PRO A 108 27.96 -24.34 42.26
C PRO A 108 27.51 -25.00 40.95
N ASN A 109 28.41 -24.98 39.96
CA ASN A 109 28.12 -25.35 38.58
C ASN A 109 27.88 -26.87 38.42
N ASN A 110 26.72 -27.26 37.87
CA ASN A 110 26.44 -28.64 37.43
C ASN A 110 27.20 -28.92 36.13
N ALA A 111 28.26 -29.72 36.21
CA ALA A 111 29.25 -29.94 35.17
C ALA A 111 28.83 -30.82 33.97
N SER A 112 27.55 -30.91 33.62
CA SER A 112 27.08 -31.87 32.60
C SER A 112 26.40 -31.27 31.36
N ALA A 113 26.39 -29.95 31.19
CA ALA A 113 25.91 -29.35 29.95
C ALA A 113 26.60 -28.01 29.68
N GLN A 114 27.84 -28.03 29.16
CA GLN A 114 28.40 -26.89 28.44
C GLN A 114 29.64 -27.32 27.65
N GLN A 115 29.45 -27.43 26.35
CA GLN A 115 30.52 -27.25 25.37
C GLN A 115 31.10 -25.85 25.63
N LEU A 116 32.26 -25.79 26.30
CA LEU A 116 32.88 -24.52 26.68
C LEU A 116 33.36 -23.80 25.42
N TYR A 117 32.65 -22.75 25.02
CA TYR A 117 33.21 -21.74 24.13
C TYR A 117 34.31 -20.99 24.87
N LYS A 118 35.56 -21.32 24.54
CA LYS A 118 36.70 -20.49 24.91
C LYS A 118 36.64 -19.22 24.06
N PHE A 119 36.33 -18.07 24.66
CA PHE A 119 36.64 -16.76 24.06
C PHE A 119 38.17 -16.61 24.00
N THR A 120 38.78 -17.26 23.00
CA THR A 120 40.10 -16.84 22.54
C THR A 120 39.89 -15.51 21.84
N GLN A 121 40.38 -14.44 22.46
CA GLN A 121 40.57 -13.19 21.74
C GLN A 121 41.58 -13.49 20.63
N SER A 122 41.08 -13.68 19.40
CA SER A 122 41.94 -13.81 18.23
C SER A 122 42.70 -12.49 18.07
N ASN A 123 44.00 -12.50 18.33
CA ASN A 123 44.89 -11.41 17.95
C ASN A 123 45.10 -11.33 16.43
N LYS A 124 44.46 -12.21 15.64
CA LYS A 124 44.17 -11.92 14.24
C LYS A 124 42.85 -11.13 14.20
N GLN A 125 42.94 -9.84 13.90
CA GLN A 125 41.89 -9.17 13.13
C GLN A 125 41.75 -9.94 11.82
N THR A 126 40.90 -10.98 11.82
CA THR A 126 40.22 -11.35 10.59
C THR A 126 39.29 -10.19 10.32
N ASN A 127 39.74 -9.25 9.48
CA ASN A 127 38.84 -8.49 8.62
C ASN A 127 38.18 -9.52 7.68
N ALA A 128 37.35 -10.41 8.24
CA ALA A 128 36.34 -11.08 7.46
C ALA A 128 35.37 -9.96 7.13
N SER A 129 35.66 -9.23 6.06
CA SER A 129 34.61 -8.58 5.32
C SER A 129 33.74 -9.72 4.83
N LEU A 130 32.68 -10.00 5.60
CA LEU A 130 31.46 -10.54 5.02
C LEU A 130 31.17 -9.59 3.86
N PHE A 131 31.08 -10.13 2.64
CA PHE A 131 30.75 -9.37 1.44
C PHE A 131 31.87 -8.49 0.84
N ASN A 132 33.14 -8.91 0.87
CA ASN A 132 34.22 -8.19 0.17
C ASN A 132 33.89 -8.07 -1.34
N GLY A 133 33.58 -6.87 -1.81
CA GLY A 133 33.14 -6.60 -3.20
C GLY A 133 31.63 -6.49 -3.41
N LEU A 134 30.81 -6.76 -2.39
CA LEU A 134 29.36 -6.53 -2.41
C LEU A 134 28.96 -5.42 -1.42
N ASN A 135 28.16 -4.50 -1.90
CA ASN A 135 27.47 -3.50 -1.12
C ASN A 135 26.14 -4.08 -0.65
N THR A 136 25.99 -4.24 0.65
CA THR A 136 24.72 -4.58 1.28
C THR A 136 24.07 -3.30 1.82
N SER A 137 22.76 -3.22 1.76
CA SER A 137 21.97 -2.14 2.36
C SER A 137 20.61 -2.68 2.77
N GLY A 138 20.14 -2.31 3.96
CA GLY A 138 18.82 -2.72 4.44
C GLY A 138 18.84 -3.07 5.92
N SER A 139 17.78 -3.71 6.40
CA SER A 139 17.66 -4.19 7.77
C SER A 139 16.82 -5.46 7.93
N ILE A 140 17.12 -6.25 8.96
CA ILE A 140 16.29 -7.39 9.39
C ILE A 140 15.87 -7.14 10.83
N ALA A 141 14.57 -7.18 11.12
CA ALA A 141 14.06 -7.10 12.48
C ALA A 141 13.34 -8.40 12.87
N ARG A 142 13.56 -8.85 14.11
CA ARG A 142 12.82 -9.95 14.75
C ARG A 142 12.43 -9.50 16.14
N GLY A 143 11.13 -9.44 16.41
CA GLY A 143 10.57 -9.01 17.69
C GLY A 143 9.59 -10.02 18.25
N VAL A 144 9.60 -10.19 19.56
CA VAL A 144 8.59 -10.97 20.29
C VAL A 144 7.89 -10.02 21.25
N THR A 145 6.57 -9.95 21.16
CA THR A 145 5.71 -9.23 22.10
C THR A 145 5.03 -10.23 23.01
N VAL A 146 5.13 -10.04 24.32
CA VAL A 146 4.46 -10.84 25.34
C VAL A 146 3.69 -9.92 26.25
N GLY A 147 2.44 -10.24 26.55
CA GLY A 147 1.68 -9.57 27.58
C GLY A 147 0.91 -10.55 28.45
N ASN A 148 0.36 -10.06 29.57
CA ASN A 148 -0.55 -10.84 30.41
C ASN A 148 -2.02 -10.73 29.99
N ASN A 149 -2.32 -9.89 28.98
CA ASN A 149 -3.65 -9.67 28.41
C ASN A 149 -3.68 -9.95 26.90
N GLN A 150 -2.65 -10.62 26.36
CA GLN A 150 -2.56 -11.02 24.95
C GLN A 150 -1.66 -12.25 24.80
N ASN A 151 -1.86 -13.02 23.74
CA ASN A 151 -0.96 -14.11 23.36
C ASN A 151 0.44 -13.57 22.95
N SER A 152 1.45 -14.45 22.96
CA SER A 152 2.79 -14.10 22.49
C SER A 152 2.80 -13.96 20.97
N VAL A 153 3.10 -12.76 20.46
CA VAL A 153 3.13 -12.47 19.02
C VAL A 153 4.57 -12.30 18.53
N LEU A 154 4.91 -12.93 17.40
CA LEU A 154 6.20 -12.78 16.72
C LEU A 154 6.07 -11.78 15.57
N ASN A 155 6.80 -10.67 15.65
CA ASN A 155 6.89 -9.64 14.62
C ASN A 155 8.20 -9.80 13.84
N SER A 156 8.11 -9.85 12.50
CA SER A 156 9.25 -10.07 11.61
C SER A 156 9.20 -9.07 10.47
N GLU A 157 10.34 -8.44 10.19
CA GLU A 157 10.52 -7.53 9.05
C GLU A 157 11.88 -7.85 8.42
N LEU A 158 11.96 -7.87 7.10
CA LEU A 158 13.19 -8.05 6.36
C LEU A 158 13.15 -7.14 5.13
N ASP A 159 14.13 -6.25 5.02
CA ASP A 159 14.43 -5.45 3.84
C ASP A 159 15.92 -5.56 3.60
N LEU A 160 16.35 -6.30 2.57
CA LEU A 160 17.75 -6.51 2.30
C LEU A 160 18.03 -6.40 0.81
N GLN A 161 18.85 -5.41 0.46
CA GLN A 161 19.38 -5.24 -0.87
C GLN A 161 20.88 -5.56 -0.88
N ILE A 162 21.33 -6.31 -1.87
CA ILE A 162 22.72 -6.71 -2.04
C ILE A 162 23.13 -6.43 -3.47
N THR A 163 24.23 -5.71 -3.70
CA THR A 163 24.75 -5.45 -5.05
C THR A 163 26.27 -5.46 -5.09
N GLY A 164 26.88 -6.12 -6.07
CA GLY A 164 28.32 -5.97 -6.32
C GLY A 164 28.94 -7.16 -7.01
N LYS A 165 30.28 -7.24 -7.00
CA LYS A 165 31.05 -8.28 -7.67
C LYS A 165 31.43 -9.40 -6.70
N LEU A 166 31.06 -10.65 -7.02
CA LEU A 166 31.56 -11.85 -6.34
C LEU A 166 33.00 -12.17 -6.76
N ASN A 167 33.35 -11.86 -8.02
CA ASN A 167 34.70 -11.88 -8.57
C ASN A 167 34.77 -10.96 -9.82
N ASP A 168 35.88 -10.93 -10.54
CA ASP A 168 36.06 -10.05 -11.70
C ASP A 168 35.01 -10.21 -12.80
N LYS A 169 34.35 -11.38 -12.89
CA LYS A 169 33.44 -11.79 -13.98
C LYS A 169 32.00 -12.06 -13.54
N VAL A 170 31.72 -12.13 -12.24
CA VAL A 170 30.40 -12.49 -11.70
C VAL A 170 29.99 -11.46 -10.67
N SER A 171 28.77 -10.95 -10.83
CA SER A 171 28.11 -10.00 -9.95
C SER A 171 26.85 -10.60 -9.35
N LEU A 172 26.45 -10.08 -8.18
CA LEU A 172 25.25 -10.42 -7.45
C LEU A 172 24.40 -9.17 -7.30
N ARG A 173 23.09 -9.31 -7.51
CA ARG A 173 22.05 -8.34 -7.15
C ARG A 173 20.94 -9.10 -6.42
N ALA A 174 20.52 -8.67 -5.24
CA ALA A 174 19.38 -9.26 -4.55
C ALA A 174 18.54 -8.16 -3.92
N SER A 175 17.24 -8.40 -3.79
CA SER A 175 16.29 -7.62 -3.00
C SER A 175 15.40 -8.61 -2.28
N ILE A 176 15.34 -8.56 -0.95
CA ILE A 176 14.51 -9.45 -0.15
C ILE A 176 13.71 -8.53 0.77
N GLN A 177 12.45 -8.29 0.41
CA GLN A 177 11.52 -7.50 1.19
C GLN A 177 10.36 -8.38 1.66
N ASP A 178 10.09 -8.37 2.96
CA ASP A 178 9.02 -9.11 3.64
C ASP A 178 8.53 -8.26 4.82
N ALA A 179 7.29 -7.77 4.72
CA ALA A 179 6.68 -6.89 5.70
C ALA A 179 5.30 -7.39 6.17
N ASN A 180 5.25 -8.03 7.34
CA ASN A 180 4.01 -8.49 8.00
C ASN A 180 3.12 -7.35 8.57
N VAL A 181 3.26 -6.10 8.13
CA VAL A 181 2.52 -4.98 8.73
C VAL A 181 1.26 -4.68 7.91
N PRO A 182 0.04 -4.83 8.48
CA PRO A 182 -1.16 -4.32 7.83
C PRO A 182 -1.04 -2.79 7.73
N LEU A 183 -1.00 -2.27 6.50
CA LEU A 183 -1.04 -0.83 6.25
C LEU A 183 -2.51 -0.41 6.19
N GLN A 184 -2.86 0.64 6.95
CA GLN A 184 -4.15 1.31 6.84
C GLN A 184 -4.00 2.56 5.97
N GLU A 185 -4.46 2.50 4.72
CA GLU A 185 -4.83 3.70 3.96
C GLU A 185 -6.35 3.87 4.06
N SER A 186 -6.81 5.09 4.33
CA SER A 186 -8.25 5.44 4.45
C SER A 186 -9.04 4.69 5.55
N GLY A 187 -8.36 4.04 6.49
CA GLY A 187 -8.95 3.37 7.67
C GLY A 187 -9.34 1.90 7.48
N TYR A 188 -8.80 1.22 6.47
CA TYR A 188 -9.08 -0.21 6.21
C TYR A 188 -7.79 -1.03 6.34
N SER A 189 -7.84 -2.22 6.94
CA SER A 189 -6.63 -3.02 7.20
C SER A 189 -6.48 -4.11 6.14
N GLN A 190 -5.35 -4.15 5.41
CA GLN A 190 -5.09 -5.19 4.41
C GLN A 190 -3.64 -5.69 4.43
N ARG A 191 -3.44 -6.96 4.05
CA ARG A 191 -2.11 -7.57 3.86
C ARG A 191 -1.63 -7.29 2.44
N LEU A 192 -0.43 -6.76 2.28
CA LEU A 192 0.12 -6.25 1.02
C LEU A 192 1.20 -7.18 0.44
N ASP A 193 1.03 -8.50 0.56
CA ASP A 193 1.99 -9.50 0.06
C ASP A 193 2.28 -9.33 -1.45
N GLU A 194 1.36 -8.70 -2.21
CA GLU A 194 1.53 -8.41 -3.64
C GLU A 194 2.53 -7.27 -3.95
N PHE A 195 2.94 -6.48 -2.95
CA PHE A 195 3.96 -5.43 -3.10
C PHE A 195 5.37 -5.89 -2.71
N ASP A 196 5.50 -7.04 -2.04
CA ASP A 196 6.78 -7.59 -1.61
C ASP A 196 7.58 -8.13 -2.81
N GLN A 197 8.85 -7.70 -2.90
CA GLN A 197 9.81 -8.14 -3.92
C GLN A 197 10.96 -8.93 -3.29
N VAL A 198 11.02 -10.21 -3.62
CA VAL A 198 12.02 -11.17 -3.13
C VAL A 198 12.72 -11.84 -4.29
N PHE A 199 13.91 -11.36 -4.68
CA PHE A 199 14.73 -12.02 -5.70
C PHE A 199 16.23 -11.98 -5.39
N ILE A 200 16.95 -12.96 -5.97
CA ILE A 200 18.41 -13.05 -5.99
C ILE A 200 18.84 -13.29 -7.44
N GLU A 201 19.70 -12.43 -7.97
CA GLU A 201 20.21 -12.45 -9.34
C GLU A 201 21.74 -12.53 -9.34
N LEU A 202 22.28 -13.59 -9.95
CA LEU A 202 23.69 -13.74 -10.27
C LEU A 202 23.88 -13.49 -11.76
N PHE A 203 24.85 -12.66 -12.14
CA PHE A 203 25.08 -12.36 -13.55
C PHE A 203 26.55 -12.15 -13.89
N SER A 204 26.90 -12.44 -15.13
CA SER A 204 28.19 -12.26 -15.77
C SER A 204 28.01 -11.46 -17.07
N GLU A 205 29.06 -11.28 -17.87
CA GLU A 205 28.95 -10.68 -19.21
C GLU A 205 28.12 -11.55 -20.17
N ARG A 206 28.06 -12.86 -19.93
CA ARG A 206 27.46 -13.86 -20.85
C ARG A 206 26.29 -14.65 -20.29
N TRP A 207 25.97 -14.51 -19.00
CA TRP A 207 24.87 -15.27 -18.41
C TRP A 207 24.26 -14.56 -17.22
N ARG A 208 23.03 -14.91 -16.90
CA ARG A 208 22.26 -14.39 -15.77
C ARG A 208 21.36 -15.49 -15.22
N VAL A 209 21.32 -15.61 -13.91
CA VAL A 209 20.43 -16.51 -13.18
C VAL A 209 19.71 -15.70 -12.12
N ARG A 210 18.39 -15.68 -12.14
CA ARG A 210 17.55 -15.00 -11.14
C ARG A 210 16.65 -16.01 -10.46
N ALA A 211 16.53 -15.93 -9.14
CA ALA A 211 15.70 -16.78 -8.30
C ALA A 211 14.77 -15.91 -7.46
N GLY A 212 13.57 -16.39 -7.13
CA GLY A 212 12.52 -15.61 -6.47
C GLY A 212 11.65 -14.90 -7.50
N ASP A 213 11.26 -13.67 -7.24
CA ASP A 213 10.37 -12.92 -8.12
C ASP A 213 11.07 -12.56 -9.43
N ILE A 214 10.42 -12.90 -10.53
CA ILE A 214 10.91 -12.73 -11.89
C ILE A 214 9.80 -12.19 -12.79
N ASP A 215 10.18 -11.30 -13.70
CA ASP A 215 9.32 -10.86 -14.79
C ASP A 215 9.67 -11.72 -16.02
N LEU A 216 8.73 -12.54 -16.47
CA LEU A 216 8.83 -13.29 -17.71
C LEU A 216 8.21 -12.46 -18.82
N ILE A 217 9.04 -11.98 -19.75
CA ILE A 217 8.63 -11.14 -20.86
C ILE A 217 9.07 -11.82 -22.16
N ASN A 218 8.14 -11.95 -23.10
CA ASN A 218 8.41 -12.36 -24.47
C ASN A 218 7.76 -11.35 -25.41
N ASP A 219 8.56 -10.55 -26.10
CA ASP A 219 8.13 -9.57 -27.12
C ASP A 219 8.60 -9.96 -28.53
N GLY A 220 9.34 -11.07 -28.66
CA GLY A 220 9.94 -11.54 -29.91
C GLY A 220 9.05 -12.43 -30.77
N SER A 221 7.97 -12.97 -30.20
CA SER A 221 7.01 -13.85 -30.88
C SER A 221 5.66 -13.17 -31.03
N TYR A 222 5.03 -13.30 -32.19
CA TYR A 222 3.67 -12.83 -32.43
C TYR A 222 2.63 -13.70 -31.70
N PHE A 223 2.75 -15.03 -31.77
CA PHE A 223 1.74 -15.95 -31.22
C PHE A 223 1.91 -16.29 -29.74
N ALA A 224 3.07 -15.98 -29.15
CA ALA A 224 3.38 -16.21 -27.75
C ALA A 224 3.99 -14.96 -27.09
N SER A 225 3.50 -13.77 -27.46
CA SER A 225 3.83 -12.54 -26.75
C SER A 225 3.14 -12.57 -25.38
N PHE A 226 3.90 -12.28 -24.30
CA PHE A 226 3.33 -12.17 -22.95
C PHE A 226 4.24 -11.41 -21.99
N SER A 227 3.68 -10.94 -20.87
CA SER A 227 4.41 -10.35 -19.74
C SER A 227 3.80 -10.78 -18.41
N LYS A 228 4.40 -11.79 -17.75
CA LYS A 228 3.93 -12.33 -16.48
C LYS A 228 4.90 -12.09 -15.33
N ARG A 229 4.35 -11.71 -14.16
CA ARG A 229 5.09 -11.65 -12.89
C ARG A 229 4.89 -12.95 -12.13
N VAL A 230 5.98 -13.68 -11.89
CA VAL A 230 5.94 -15.02 -11.27
C VAL A 230 7.08 -15.18 -10.26
N GLN A 231 7.00 -16.21 -9.43
CA GLN A 231 8.06 -16.54 -8.47
C GLN A 231 8.73 -17.87 -8.83
N GLY A 232 10.02 -17.87 -9.12
CA GLY A 232 10.70 -19.06 -9.61
C GLY A 232 12.19 -18.87 -9.87
N LEU A 233 12.71 -19.67 -10.81
CA LEU A 233 14.08 -19.61 -11.30
C LEU A 233 14.05 -19.21 -12.78
N ASN A 234 14.90 -18.27 -13.18
CA ASN A 234 15.12 -17.83 -14.55
C ASN A 234 16.61 -17.89 -14.88
N PHE A 235 16.95 -18.45 -16.01
CA PHE A 235 18.29 -18.64 -16.53
C PHE A 235 18.35 -18.04 -17.94
N ASN A 236 19.37 -17.24 -18.21
CA ASN A 236 19.60 -16.63 -19.52
C ASN A 236 21.11 -16.67 -19.84
N VAL A 237 21.48 -17.05 -21.05
CA VAL A 237 22.87 -17.17 -21.51
C VAL A 237 23.00 -16.61 -22.91
N ASN A 238 23.91 -15.67 -23.10
CA ASN A 238 24.33 -15.15 -24.39
C ASN A 238 25.71 -15.73 -24.75
N LEU A 239 25.76 -16.50 -25.83
CA LEU A 239 26.97 -17.09 -26.38
C LEU A 239 27.36 -16.39 -27.69
N GLY A 240 28.65 -16.22 -27.94
CA GLY A 240 29.15 -15.65 -29.19
C GLY A 240 29.65 -14.21 -29.04
N ASP A 241 29.74 -13.51 -30.17
CA ASP A 241 30.26 -12.14 -30.30
C ASP A 241 29.20 -11.26 -30.98
N SER A 242 29.47 -9.96 -31.12
CA SER A 242 28.50 -8.99 -31.65
C SER A 242 27.95 -9.28 -33.06
N SER A 243 28.63 -10.11 -33.86
CA SER A 243 28.19 -10.49 -35.23
C SER A 243 27.41 -11.80 -35.28
N ASN A 244 27.60 -12.69 -34.30
CA ASN A 244 26.93 -13.99 -34.20
C ASN A 244 26.69 -14.27 -32.71
N SER A 245 25.45 -14.18 -32.28
CA SER A 245 25.04 -14.45 -30.90
C SER A 245 23.99 -15.54 -30.82
N THR A 246 24.05 -16.35 -29.78
CA THR A 246 23.02 -17.30 -29.40
C THR A 246 22.55 -16.96 -28.00
N ASP A 247 21.28 -16.60 -27.88
CA ASP A 247 20.61 -16.36 -26.61
C ASP A 247 19.82 -17.61 -26.22
N LEU A 248 20.14 -18.23 -25.09
CA LEU A 248 19.43 -19.37 -24.53
C LEU A 248 18.78 -18.93 -23.23
N PHE A 249 17.52 -19.30 -23.01
CA PHE A 249 16.83 -18.99 -21.77
C PHE A 249 15.95 -20.14 -21.30
N ALA A 250 15.76 -20.23 -20.00
CA ALA A 250 14.89 -21.20 -19.36
C ALA A 250 14.42 -20.68 -18.01
N ALA A 251 13.15 -20.86 -17.68
CA ALA A 251 12.54 -20.46 -16.43
C ALA A 251 11.54 -21.51 -15.96
N GLY A 252 11.44 -21.68 -14.65
CA GLY A 252 10.43 -22.50 -13.98
C GLY A 252 9.93 -21.76 -12.75
N ALA A 253 8.62 -21.55 -12.64
CA ALA A 253 8.04 -20.65 -11.65
C ALA A 253 6.62 -21.05 -11.23
N ILE A 254 6.10 -20.37 -10.20
CA ILE A 254 4.71 -20.44 -9.74
C ILE A 254 4.07 -19.07 -10.02
N VAL A 255 2.82 -19.08 -10.49
CA VAL A 255 2.07 -17.87 -10.85
C VAL A 255 1.47 -17.21 -9.60
N ARG A 256 1.49 -15.87 -9.53
CA ARG A 256 0.89 -15.10 -8.42
C ARG A 256 -0.55 -14.67 -8.64
N GLY A 257 -0.95 -14.42 -9.89
CA GLY A 257 -2.31 -13.98 -10.24
C GLY A 257 -2.72 -14.36 -11.66
N GLN A 258 -4.01 -14.23 -11.95
CA GLN A 258 -4.62 -14.59 -13.24
C GLN A 258 -4.91 -13.32 -14.05
N PHE A 259 -4.80 -13.40 -15.39
CA PHE A 259 -5.07 -12.27 -16.28
C PHE A 259 -6.57 -12.12 -16.49
N ALA A 260 -7.14 -10.94 -16.29
CA ALA A 260 -8.53 -10.61 -16.61
C ALA A 260 -8.61 -9.39 -17.52
N THR A 261 -9.68 -9.34 -18.30
CA THR A 261 -10.06 -8.16 -19.08
C THR A 261 -11.46 -7.75 -18.68
N SER A 262 -11.62 -6.52 -18.19
CA SER A 262 -12.94 -5.92 -17.95
C SER A 262 -13.26 -4.91 -19.06
N GLN A 263 -14.47 -4.99 -19.61
CA GLN A 263 -14.95 -4.09 -20.67
C GLN A 263 -16.28 -3.47 -20.30
N PHE A 264 -16.36 -2.15 -20.36
CA PHE A 264 -17.60 -1.43 -20.09
C PHE A 264 -17.67 -0.12 -20.87
N THR A 265 -18.89 0.37 -21.08
CA THR A 265 -19.11 1.70 -21.64
C THR A 265 -19.20 2.70 -20.49
N ALA A 266 -18.52 3.83 -20.65
CA ALA A 266 -18.54 4.86 -19.64
C ALA A 266 -19.93 5.51 -19.49
N GLN A 267 -20.14 6.17 -18.35
CA GLN A 267 -21.33 6.97 -18.08
C GLN A 267 -21.02 8.46 -18.33
N GLU A 268 -22.02 9.24 -18.75
CA GLU A 268 -21.81 10.63 -19.11
C GLU A 268 -21.34 11.47 -17.90
N GLY A 269 -20.17 12.10 -18.06
CA GLY A 269 -19.60 12.96 -17.03
C GLY A 269 -19.22 12.24 -15.74
N ASN A 270 -19.13 10.90 -15.72
CA ASN A 270 -18.66 10.15 -14.56
C ASN A 270 -17.14 9.91 -14.69
N GLN A 271 -16.33 10.48 -13.79
CA GLN A 271 -14.89 10.23 -13.73
C GLN A 271 -14.50 8.94 -12.98
N GLY A 272 -15.47 8.16 -12.51
CA GLY A 272 -15.27 7.01 -11.65
C GLY A 272 -15.53 7.34 -10.18
N PRO A 273 -15.29 6.38 -9.27
CA PRO A 273 -14.63 5.09 -9.52
C PRO A 273 -15.41 4.12 -10.42
N TYR A 274 -14.69 3.34 -11.22
CA TYR A 274 -15.21 2.22 -12.04
C TYR A 274 -14.65 0.90 -11.54
N LYS A 275 -15.53 -0.04 -11.18
CA LYS A 275 -15.17 -1.35 -10.63
C LYS A 275 -14.61 -2.29 -11.69
N LEU A 276 -13.57 -3.03 -11.31
CA LEU A 276 -13.01 -4.16 -12.05
C LEU A 276 -13.55 -5.46 -11.46
N GLU A 277 -13.80 -6.44 -12.32
CA GLU A 277 -14.43 -7.73 -11.98
C GLU A 277 -13.57 -8.90 -12.47
N GLY A 278 -13.48 -9.95 -11.65
CA GLY A 278 -12.73 -11.17 -11.95
C GLY A 278 -13.31 -11.95 -13.12
N GLN A 279 -12.61 -13.02 -13.53
CA GLN A 279 -13.00 -13.80 -14.72
C GLN A 279 -14.40 -14.42 -14.61
N ASN A 280 -14.87 -14.73 -13.40
CA ASN A 280 -16.19 -15.32 -13.16
C ASN A 280 -17.16 -14.31 -12.53
N GLY A 281 -16.93 -13.01 -12.71
CA GLY A 281 -17.76 -11.94 -12.14
C GLY A 281 -17.47 -11.63 -10.67
N GLU A 282 -16.31 -12.03 -10.15
CA GLU A 282 -15.93 -11.74 -8.77
C GLU A 282 -15.79 -10.22 -8.56
N LEU A 283 -16.55 -9.65 -7.63
CA LEU A 283 -16.49 -8.22 -7.32
C LEU A 283 -15.33 -7.85 -6.40
N TYR A 284 -14.77 -8.82 -5.69
CA TYR A 284 -13.60 -8.60 -4.85
C TYR A 284 -12.35 -9.09 -5.58
N VAL A 285 -11.77 -8.24 -6.43
CA VAL A 285 -10.50 -8.51 -7.10
C VAL A 285 -9.39 -7.67 -6.52
N LEU A 286 -8.38 -8.34 -5.95
CA LEU A 286 -7.15 -7.68 -5.56
C LEU A 286 -6.23 -7.60 -6.78
N VAL A 287 -6.15 -6.41 -7.38
CA VAL A 287 -5.41 -6.19 -8.63
C VAL A 287 -3.91 -6.15 -8.33
N VAL A 288 -3.13 -6.95 -9.06
CA VAL A 288 -1.67 -6.98 -8.95
C VAL A 288 -1.12 -5.63 -9.38
N SER A 289 -0.40 -4.95 -8.48
CA SER A 289 0.01 -3.58 -8.70
C SER A 289 0.86 -3.38 -9.96
N GLY A 290 0.39 -2.50 -10.85
CA GLY A 290 1.06 -2.17 -12.10
C GLY A 290 0.98 -3.24 -13.18
N SER A 291 0.09 -4.22 -13.04
CA SER A 291 -0.26 -5.17 -14.09
C SER A 291 -1.28 -4.61 -15.10
N GLU A 292 -1.97 -3.53 -14.74
CA GLU A 292 -3.10 -3.02 -15.50
C GLU A 292 -2.69 -2.15 -16.70
N THR A 293 -3.43 -2.29 -17.79
CA THR A 293 -3.40 -1.41 -18.95
C THR A 293 -4.83 -0.98 -19.28
N VAL A 294 -5.10 0.32 -19.11
CA VAL A 294 -6.41 0.92 -19.40
C VAL A 294 -6.43 1.49 -20.81
N TYR A 295 -7.37 1.05 -21.63
CA TYR A 295 -7.63 1.56 -22.96
C TYR A 295 -8.96 2.31 -22.99
N VAL A 296 -8.97 3.49 -23.61
CA VAL A 296 -10.20 4.22 -23.92
C VAL A 296 -10.34 4.35 -25.43
N ASN A 297 -11.39 3.78 -26.00
CA ASN A 297 -11.60 3.65 -27.45
C ASN A 297 -10.37 3.07 -28.18
N GLY A 298 -9.69 2.10 -27.55
CA GLY A 298 -8.48 1.45 -28.05
C GLY A 298 -7.17 2.22 -27.84
N VAL A 299 -7.18 3.39 -27.18
CA VAL A 299 -5.98 4.16 -26.86
C VAL A 299 -5.55 3.87 -25.42
N ALA A 300 -4.33 3.32 -25.24
CA ALA A 300 -3.75 3.10 -23.92
C ALA A 300 -3.51 4.43 -23.19
N LEU A 301 -3.99 4.52 -21.96
CA LEU A 301 -3.85 5.67 -21.08
C LEU A 301 -2.66 5.55 -20.15
N LYS A 302 -2.24 6.67 -19.57
CA LYS A 302 -1.15 6.72 -18.60
C LYS A 302 -1.66 6.87 -17.18
N ARG A 303 -1.17 5.99 -16.30
CA ARG A 303 -1.41 6.06 -14.86
C ARG A 303 -0.63 7.20 -14.20
N GLY A 304 -1.30 7.95 -13.32
CA GLY A 304 -0.69 8.89 -12.38
C GLY A 304 -1.59 10.08 -12.04
N GLU A 305 -1.41 10.66 -10.86
CA GLU A 305 -2.11 11.87 -10.36
C GLU A 305 -2.05 13.09 -11.31
N SER A 306 -1.02 13.16 -12.16
CA SER A 306 -0.84 14.21 -13.16
C SER A 306 -1.01 13.74 -14.61
N GLU A 307 -1.41 12.49 -14.81
CA GLU A 307 -1.59 11.86 -16.12
C GLU A 307 -3.10 11.65 -16.39
N ASP A 308 -3.52 10.50 -16.93
CA ASP A 308 -4.90 10.30 -17.42
C ASP A 308 -5.83 9.66 -16.36
N TYR A 309 -5.33 8.72 -15.55
CA TYR A 309 -6.11 8.01 -14.53
C TYR A 309 -5.28 7.56 -13.33
N ILE A 310 -5.95 7.17 -12.24
CA ILE A 310 -5.41 6.47 -11.07
C ILE A 310 -6.22 5.19 -10.82
N ILE A 311 -5.67 4.25 -10.06
CA ILE A 311 -6.31 2.98 -9.70
C ILE A 311 -6.15 2.73 -8.20
N ASP A 312 -7.23 2.32 -7.55
CA ASP A 312 -7.20 1.67 -6.24
C ASP A 312 -7.04 0.17 -6.47
N TYR A 313 -5.86 -0.38 -6.17
CA TYR A 313 -5.55 -1.80 -6.36
C TYR A 313 -6.31 -2.73 -5.41
N ASN A 314 -6.76 -2.20 -4.28
CA ASN A 314 -7.41 -2.96 -3.23
C ASN A 314 -8.91 -3.03 -3.46
N ALA A 315 -9.50 -1.89 -3.85
CA ALA A 315 -10.89 -1.84 -4.28
C ALA A 315 -11.06 -2.39 -5.70
N GLY A 316 -9.99 -2.49 -6.51
CA GLY A 316 -10.10 -2.83 -7.92
C GLY A 316 -10.88 -1.76 -8.68
N GLU A 317 -10.60 -0.48 -8.44
CA GLU A 317 -11.37 0.64 -8.98
C GLU A 317 -10.50 1.63 -9.77
N ILE A 318 -10.98 2.09 -10.93
CA ILE A 318 -10.31 3.09 -11.76
C ILE A 318 -10.99 4.46 -11.64
N ILE A 319 -10.20 5.51 -11.46
CA ILE A 319 -10.65 6.90 -11.40
C ILE A 319 -9.89 7.72 -12.44
N PHE A 320 -10.60 8.40 -13.34
CA PHE A 320 -10.03 9.27 -14.36
C PHE A 320 -9.80 10.68 -13.82
N ASN A 321 -8.69 11.31 -14.22
CA ASN A 321 -8.35 12.66 -13.76
C ASN A 321 -9.19 13.72 -14.49
N ALA A 322 -9.43 14.86 -13.84
CA ALA A 322 -10.15 16.02 -14.42
C ALA A 322 -9.71 16.44 -15.82
N THR A 323 -8.43 16.22 -16.14
CA THR A 323 -7.79 16.58 -17.42
C THR A 323 -8.11 15.61 -18.55
N PHE A 324 -8.76 14.47 -18.26
CA PHE A 324 -9.24 13.48 -19.21
C PHE A 324 -10.76 13.23 -19.01
N PRO A 325 -11.64 14.17 -19.46
CA PRO A 325 -13.07 14.04 -19.26
C PRO A 325 -13.66 12.82 -19.99
N ILE A 326 -14.46 12.05 -19.26
CA ILE A 326 -15.12 10.83 -19.72
C ILE A 326 -16.54 11.15 -20.19
N THR A 327 -16.98 10.51 -21.27
CA THR A 327 -18.31 10.69 -21.87
C THR A 327 -18.97 9.35 -22.11
N SER A 328 -20.30 9.33 -22.23
CA SER A 328 -21.07 8.09 -22.44
C SER A 328 -20.73 7.33 -23.73
N GLU A 329 -20.01 7.97 -24.66
CA GLU A 329 -19.60 7.35 -25.92
C GLU A 329 -18.25 6.62 -25.85
N MET A 330 -17.56 6.68 -24.70
CA MET A 330 -16.25 6.08 -24.50
C MET A 330 -16.37 4.62 -24.06
N ARG A 331 -15.67 3.73 -24.77
CA ARG A 331 -15.49 2.33 -24.36
C ARG A 331 -14.20 2.19 -23.58
N ILE A 332 -14.29 1.61 -22.41
CA ILE A 332 -13.16 1.35 -21.53
C ILE A 332 -12.88 -0.14 -21.56
N THR A 333 -11.63 -0.50 -21.84
CA THR A 333 -11.12 -1.87 -21.74
C THR A 333 -9.94 -1.85 -20.78
N VAL A 334 -9.94 -2.74 -19.81
CA VAL A 334 -8.88 -2.81 -18.81
C VAL A 334 -8.36 -4.23 -18.80
N ASP A 335 -7.10 -4.38 -19.20
CA ASP A 335 -6.37 -5.65 -19.10
C ASP A 335 -5.55 -5.60 -17.82
N TYR A 336 -5.66 -6.59 -16.93
CA TYR A 336 -4.95 -6.58 -15.65
C TYR A 336 -4.76 -7.99 -15.09
N GLN A 337 -3.94 -8.13 -14.03
CA GLN A 337 -3.82 -9.38 -13.29
C GLN A 337 -4.46 -9.20 -11.91
N PHE A 338 -5.18 -10.21 -11.42
CA PHE A 338 -5.75 -10.22 -10.07
C PHE A 338 -5.31 -11.47 -9.31
N SER A 339 -5.20 -11.35 -7.99
CA SER A 339 -4.83 -12.45 -7.10
C SER A 339 -6.05 -13.34 -6.87
N ASP A 340 -6.19 -14.37 -7.69
CA ASP A 340 -7.09 -15.49 -7.45
C ASP A 340 -6.29 -16.79 -7.38
N ARG A 341 -6.38 -17.50 -6.26
CA ARG A 341 -5.52 -18.64 -5.91
C ARG A 341 -6.38 -19.87 -5.67
N ASN A 342 -7.11 -20.34 -6.67
CA ASN A 342 -7.85 -21.61 -6.56
C ASN A 342 -6.92 -22.84 -6.63
N TYR A 343 -5.89 -22.82 -7.49
CA TYR A 343 -4.89 -23.88 -7.61
C TYR A 343 -3.45 -23.34 -7.59
N SER A 344 -2.50 -24.19 -7.19
CA SER A 344 -1.08 -23.91 -7.42
C SER A 344 -0.74 -24.07 -8.91
N ARG A 345 -0.43 -22.97 -9.59
CA ARG A 345 -0.14 -22.92 -11.03
C ARG A 345 1.36 -22.86 -11.31
N PHE A 346 1.89 -23.83 -12.05
CA PHE A 346 3.30 -23.90 -12.43
C PHE A 346 3.52 -23.43 -13.87
N ILE A 347 4.54 -22.60 -14.08
CA ILE A 347 5.03 -22.19 -15.40
C ILE A 347 6.38 -22.83 -15.68
N ALA A 348 6.55 -23.34 -16.89
CA ALA A 348 7.83 -23.66 -17.50
C ALA A 348 7.96 -22.89 -18.83
N TYR A 349 9.02 -22.10 -18.97
CA TYR A 349 9.27 -21.29 -20.16
C TYR A 349 10.70 -21.47 -20.60
N GLY A 350 10.99 -21.69 -21.88
CA GLY A 350 12.37 -21.85 -22.32
C GLY A 350 12.52 -21.84 -23.82
N GLY A 351 13.71 -21.49 -24.29
CA GLY A 351 13.96 -21.32 -25.70
C GLY A 351 15.40 -20.98 -26.02
N GLY A 352 15.64 -20.81 -27.32
CA GLY A 352 16.92 -20.41 -27.85
C GLY A 352 16.75 -19.62 -29.14
N GLU A 353 17.43 -18.49 -29.24
CA GLU A 353 17.49 -17.63 -30.42
C GLU A 353 18.93 -17.55 -30.93
N TYR A 354 19.14 -17.80 -32.21
CA TYR A 354 20.39 -17.58 -32.90
C TYR A 354 20.26 -16.37 -33.83
N LYS A 355 21.18 -15.43 -33.71
CA LYS A 355 21.21 -14.18 -34.47
C LYS A 355 22.55 -13.98 -35.16
N SER A 356 22.49 -13.60 -36.42
CA SER A 356 23.61 -13.21 -37.27
C SER A 356 23.24 -11.96 -38.09
N ASP A 357 24.20 -11.38 -38.81
CA ASP A 357 23.98 -10.15 -39.59
C ASP A 357 22.77 -10.20 -40.56
N LYS A 358 22.42 -11.38 -41.09
CA LYS A 358 21.36 -11.55 -42.10
C LYS A 358 20.26 -12.52 -41.70
N PHE A 359 20.42 -13.27 -40.62
CA PHE A 359 19.55 -14.38 -40.28
C PHE A 359 19.37 -14.50 -38.77
N GLU A 360 18.12 -14.64 -38.36
CA GLU A 360 17.67 -14.87 -37.00
C GLU A 360 16.76 -16.10 -37.01
N ILE A 361 16.91 -17.01 -36.04
CA ILE A 361 16.01 -18.15 -35.86
C ILE A 361 15.86 -18.43 -34.37
N GLY A 362 14.62 -18.63 -33.92
CA GLY A 362 14.28 -18.85 -32.53
C GLY A 362 13.33 -20.03 -32.36
N VAL A 363 13.50 -20.77 -31.26
CA VAL A 363 12.53 -21.75 -30.78
C VAL A 363 12.19 -21.40 -29.34
N THR A 364 10.90 -21.33 -29.02
CA THR A 364 10.41 -21.00 -27.68
C THR A 364 9.30 -21.97 -27.29
N VAL A 365 9.29 -22.42 -26.05
CA VAL A 365 8.27 -23.28 -25.45
C VAL A 365 7.79 -22.63 -24.16
N TYR A 366 6.49 -22.63 -23.97
CA TYR A 366 5.78 -22.14 -22.80
C TYR A 366 4.81 -23.22 -22.34
N SER A 367 4.72 -23.44 -21.03
CA SER A 367 3.77 -24.34 -20.40
C SER A 367 3.32 -23.72 -19.09
N GLU A 368 2.02 -23.75 -18.85
CA GLU A 368 1.35 -23.27 -17.65
C GLU A 368 0.31 -24.30 -17.25
N ASN A 369 0.35 -24.80 -16.02
CA ASN A 369 -0.46 -25.95 -15.62
C ASN A 369 -0.87 -25.84 -14.14
N ASP A 370 -2.16 -26.00 -13.88
CA ASP A 370 -2.73 -26.08 -12.54
C ASP A 370 -2.53 -27.45 -11.90
N SER A 371 -2.05 -27.44 -10.66
CA SER A 371 -1.93 -28.66 -9.88
C SER A 371 -3.27 -29.08 -9.31
N LYS A 372 -3.96 -29.99 -10.00
CA LYS A 372 -5.23 -30.61 -9.58
C LYS A 372 -5.23 -31.29 -8.20
N ASN A 373 -4.07 -31.52 -7.60
CA ASN A 373 -3.94 -32.13 -6.27
C ASN A 373 -3.52 -31.13 -5.18
N GLN A 374 -3.45 -29.84 -5.52
CA GLN A 374 -3.08 -28.76 -4.59
C GLN A 374 -4.03 -27.57 -4.76
N PRO A 375 -5.34 -27.75 -4.48
CA PRO A 375 -6.23 -26.60 -4.33
C PRO A 375 -5.75 -25.73 -3.16
N LEU A 376 -5.94 -24.41 -3.30
CA LEU A 376 -5.49 -23.42 -2.34
C LEU A 376 -6.69 -22.75 -1.66
N GLN A 377 -7.48 -21.97 -2.40
CA GLN A 377 -8.68 -21.29 -1.88
C GLN A 377 -9.95 -22.15 -1.96
N GLN A 378 -10.04 -23.07 -2.93
CA GLN A 378 -11.23 -23.91 -3.15
C GLN A 378 -11.02 -25.33 -2.62
N ASN A 379 -11.46 -25.63 -1.40
CA ASN A 379 -11.45 -27.00 -0.88
C ASN A 379 -12.60 -27.82 -1.49
N LEU A 380 -12.27 -28.62 -2.52
CA LEU A 380 -13.23 -29.48 -3.22
C LEU A 380 -13.51 -30.79 -2.47
N SER A 381 -14.79 -31.13 -2.31
CA SER A 381 -15.23 -32.46 -1.86
C SER A 381 -15.13 -33.50 -3.00
N GLU A 382 -15.19 -34.80 -2.68
CA GLU A 382 -15.21 -35.85 -3.71
C GLU A 382 -16.41 -35.71 -4.65
N GLU A 383 -17.56 -35.26 -4.14
CA GLU A 383 -18.76 -35.00 -4.93
C GLU A 383 -18.56 -33.82 -5.88
N GLN A 384 -17.94 -32.72 -5.41
CA GLN A 384 -17.63 -31.56 -6.24
C GLN A 384 -16.58 -31.87 -7.32
N VAL A 385 -15.58 -32.71 -7.01
CA VAL A 385 -14.65 -33.21 -8.04
C VAL A 385 -15.39 -34.05 -9.09
N GLN A 386 -16.39 -34.83 -8.69
CA GLN A 386 -17.21 -35.59 -9.63
C GLN A 386 -18.11 -34.69 -10.49
N ILE A 387 -18.62 -33.58 -9.95
CA ILE A 387 -19.32 -32.54 -10.72
C ILE A 387 -18.39 -31.99 -11.80
N LEU A 388 -17.17 -31.55 -11.42
CA LEU A 388 -16.16 -31.08 -12.37
C LEU A 388 -15.82 -32.14 -13.43
N ALA A 389 -15.59 -33.40 -13.02
CA ALA A 389 -15.27 -34.47 -13.96
C ALA A 389 -16.41 -34.75 -14.97
N ASN A 390 -17.67 -34.62 -14.54
CA ASN A 390 -18.86 -34.84 -15.38
C ASN A 390 -19.18 -33.62 -16.27
N ALA A 391 -18.80 -32.41 -15.86
CA ALA A 391 -19.06 -31.17 -16.59
C ALA A 391 -18.30 -31.08 -17.93
N GLY A 392 -17.17 -31.79 -18.08
CA GLY A 392 -16.27 -31.59 -19.22
C GLY A 392 -15.74 -30.16 -19.22
N ASP A 393 -15.76 -29.49 -20.36
CA ASP A 393 -15.35 -28.06 -20.47
C ASP A 393 -16.51 -27.07 -20.25
N ASN A 394 -17.70 -27.54 -19.84
CA ASN A 394 -18.87 -26.67 -19.69
C ASN A 394 -18.96 -26.06 -18.28
N GLU A 395 -18.62 -24.78 -18.15
CA GLU A 395 -18.67 -24.01 -16.90
C GLU A 395 -20.07 -23.93 -16.28
N ASP A 396 -21.15 -23.92 -17.08
CA ASP A 396 -22.54 -23.89 -16.57
C ASP A 396 -22.89 -25.15 -15.75
N LEU A 397 -22.17 -26.25 -15.98
CA LEU A 397 -22.34 -27.51 -15.25
C LEU A 397 -21.39 -27.62 -14.05
N MET A 398 -20.45 -26.68 -13.88
CA MET A 398 -19.49 -26.65 -12.77
C MET A 398 -20.06 -25.93 -11.55
N VAL A 399 -21.30 -26.25 -11.17
CA VAL A 399 -22.01 -25.59 -10.08
C VAL A 399 -22.29 -26.60 -8.96
N SER A 400 -22.05 -26.20 -7.71
CA SER A 400 -22.35 -27.00 -6.52
C SER A 400 -23.34 -26.25 -5.61
N PRO A 401 -24.18 -26.98 -4.86
CA PRO A 401 -24.80 -26.41 -3.66
C PRO A 401 -23.73 -25.81 -2.73
N SER A 402 -24.03 -24.66 -2.14
CA SER A 402 -23.08 -23.87 -1.35
C SER A 402 -23.10 -24.19 0.15
N GLU A 403 -24.05 -25.00 0.63
CA GLU A 403 -24.28 -25.14 2.05
C GLU A 403 -23.21 -25.96 2.76
N THR A 404 -22.88 -25.51 3.97
CA THR A 404 -22.01 -26.27 4.89
C THR A 404 -22.61 -26.19 6.29
N GLU A 405 -22.84 -27.34 6.93
CA GLU A 405 -23.33 -27.39 8.31
C GLU A 405 -22.31 -26.71 9.25
N GLN A 406 -22.79 -25.88 10.17
CA GLN A 406 -21.98 -25.14 11.14
C GLN A 406 -22.64 -25.15 12.52
N GLU A 407 -21.83 -25.08 13.57
CA GLU A 407 -22.33 -24.76 14.90
C GLU A 407 -22.80 -23.29 14.95
N TYR A 408 -23.72 -23.00 15.87
CA TYR A 408 -24.18 -21.62 16.10
C TYR A 408 -23.00 -20.73 16.49
N ASP A 409 -22.86 -19.62 15.79
CA ASP A 409 -21.88 -18.57 16.05
C ASP A 409 -22.60 -17.24 15.91
N GLU A 410 -22.57 -16.44 16.98
CA GLU A 410 -23.17 -15.11 17.02
C GLU A 410 -22.54 -14.14 16.01
N ASN A 411 -21.35 -14.44 15.50
CA ASN A 411 -20.62 -13.65 14.51
C ASN A 411 -20.85 -14.11 13.06
N ARG A 412 -21.85 -14.97 12.80
CA ARG A 412 -22.13 -15.51 11.46
C ARG A 412 -23.61 -15.46 11.13
N ILE A 413 -23.91 -15.18 9.85
CA ILE A 413 -25.26 -15.36 9.32
C ILE A 413 -25.43 -16.83 8.94
N LEU A 414 -26.34 -17.49 9.64
CA LEU A 414 -26.61 -18.91 9.48
C LEU A 414 -28.07 -19.13 9.11
N TYR A 415 -28.31 -20.22 8.39
CA TYR A 415 -29.61 -20.59 7.85
C TYR A 415 -29.99 -21.99 8.32
N ARG A 416 -31.27 -22.21 8.60
CA ARG A 416 -31.82 -23.56 8.76
C ARG A 416 -32.46 -24.00 7.45
N LYS A 417 -32.43 -25.30 7.16
CA LYS A 417 -33.15 -25.87 6.01
C LYS A 417 -34.64 -26.04 6.33
N GLU A 418 -35.50 -25.60 5.43
CA GLU A 418 -36.94 -25.89 5.39
C GLU A 418 -37.34 -26.46 4.03
N ILE A 419 -38.56 -27.00 3.95
CA ILE A 419 -39.14 -27.44 2.68
C ILE A 419 -40.34 -26.53 2.39
N ASP A 420 -40.26 -25.76 1.31
CA ASP A 420 -41.39 -24.98 0.78
C ASP A 420 -41.77 -25.49 -0.60
N ASN A 421 -43.06 -25.78 -0.80
CA ASN A 421 -43.61 -26.36 -2.05
C ASN A 421 -42.88 -27.57 -2.65
N GLY A 422 -42.11 -28.32 -1.83
CA GLY A 422 -41.35 -29.50 -2.25
C GLY A 422 -39.88 -29.23 -2.58
N ASN A 423 -39.43 -27.97 -2.51
CA ASN A 423 -38.05 -27.54 -2.70
C ASN A 423 -37.38 -27.28 -1.33
N GLU A 424 -36.10 -27.64 -1.19
CA GLU A 424 -35.31 -27.27 -0.02
C GLU A 424 -34.97 -25.77 -0.07
N VAL A 425 -35.32 -25.04 0.98
CA VAL A 425 -35.08 -23.60 1.11
C VAL A 425 -34.31 -23.30 2.39
N PHE A 426 -33.51 -22.23 2.35
CA PHE A 426 -32.68 -21.78 3.45
C PHE A 426 -33.33 -20.56 4.10
N VAL A 427 -33.69 -20.68 5.38
CA VAL A 427 -34.33 -19.61 6.14
C VAL A 427 -33.39 -19.16 7.24
N PHE A 428 -33.10 -17.87 7.32
CA PHE A 428 -32.22 -17.30 8.34
C PHE A 428 -32.65 -17.74 9.76
N SER A 429 -31.71 -18.17 10.58
CA SER A 429 -31.96 -18.60 11.97
C SER A 429 -30.81 -18.25 12.90
N THR A 430 -31.17 -17.76 14.09
CA THR A 430 -30.26 -17.48 15.21
C THR A 430 -30.49 -18.43 16.38
N ASN A 431 -31.26 -19.51 16.18
CA ASN A 431 -31.54 -20.47 17.24
C ASN A 431 -30.41 -21.51 17.36
N PRO A 432 -29.68 -21.59 18.48
CA PRO A 432 -28.60 -22.56 18.65
C PRO A 432 -29.07 -24.02 18.71
N ASP A 433 -30.38 -24.26 18.90
CA ASP A 433 -30.97 -25.61 18.89
C ASP A 433 -31.32 -26.11 17.47
N ASP A 434 -31.24 -25.25 16.44
CA ASP A 434 -31.47 -25.63 15.05
C ASP A 434 -30.22 -26.28 14.43
N VAL A 435 -30.41 -27.11 13.40
CA VAL A 435 -29.30 -27.50 12.52
C VAL A 435 -29.05 -26.36 11.55
N LEU A 436 -27.91 -25.69 11.73
CA LEU A 436 -27.56 -24.46 11.03
C LEU A 436 -26.55 -24.72 9.91
N TYR A 437 -26.68 -23.95 8.85
CA TYR A 437 -25.87 -24.01 7.65
C TYR A 437 -25.32 -22.61 7.35
N LEU A 438 -24.04 -22.55 7.01
CA LEU A 438 -23.47 -21.43 6.29
C LEU A 438 -23.78 -21.62 4.81
N VAL A 439 -24.41 -20.63 4.19
CA VAL A 439 -24.87 -20.68 2.79
C VAL A 439 -24.32 -19.48 2.07
N THR A 440 -23.76 -19.69 0.88
CA THR A 440 -23.28 -18.59 0.02
C THR A 440 -24.28 -18.37 -1.10
N PHE A 441 -24.78 -17.15 -1.22
CA PHE A 441 -25.73 -16.78 -2.26
C PHE A 441 -25.00 -16.08 -3.40
N SER A 442 -25.06 -16.66 -4.59
CA SER A 442 -24.49 -16.09 -5.81
C SER A 442 -25.58 -15.35 -6.59
N TYR A 443 -25.26 -14.16 -7.12
CA TYR A 443 -26.15 -13.45 -8.02
C TYR A 443 -26.21 -14.20 -9.37
N VAL A 444 -27.41 -14.57 -9.79
CA VAL A 444 -27.65 -15.35 -11.02
C VAL A 444 -28.37 -14.55 -12.11
N GLY A 445 -28.65 -13.28 -11.84
CA GLY A 445 -29.37 -12.38 -12.74
C GLY A 445 -30.76 -12.02 -12.22
N GLU A 446 -31.30 -10.91 -12.72
CA GLU A 446 -32.60 -10.38 -12.30
C GLU A 446 -33.72 -11.40 -12.58
N ASN A 447 -34.47 -11.81 -11.54
CA ASN A 447 -35.51 -12.85 -11.60
C ASN A 447 -35.02 -14.21 -12.15
N GLN A 448 -33.74 -14.55 -12.00
CA GLN A 448 -33.18 -15.87 -12.38
C GLN A 448 -32.85 -16.74 -11.15
N GLY A 449 -33.02 -16.21 -9.95
CA GLY A 449 -32.75 -16.88 -8.69
C GLY A 449 -34.00 -17.06 -7.84
N ASP A 450 -33.79 -17.61 -6.65
CA ASP A 450 -34.85 -17.97 -5.72
C ASP A 450 -34.93 -17.04 -4.51
N TYR A 451 -33.91 -16.18 -4.31
CA TYR A 451 -33.76 -15.33 -3.13
C TYR A 451 -33.56 -13.86 -3.52
N TYR A 452 -34.09 -12.94 -2.70
CA TYR A 452 -33.72 -11.52 -2.72
C TYR A 452 -32.89 -11.18 -1.49
N LEU A 453 -32.08 -10.14 -1.60
CA LEU A 453 -31.37 -9.55 -0.46
C LEU A 453 -32.39 -8.78 0.39
N SER A 454 -32.70 -9.25 1.61
CA SER A 454 -33.78 -8.70 2.44
C SER A 454 -33.32 -7.62 3.41
N ASP A 455 -32.17 -7.84 4.05
CA ASP A 455 -31.64 -6.94 5.06
C ASP A 455 -30.11 -6.97 5.04
N ILE A 456 -29.51 -5.79 5.25
CA ILE A 456 -28.08 -5.64 5.46
C ILE A 456 -27.93 -5.55 6.98
N SER A 457 -27.78 -6.70 7.63
CA SER A 457 -27.55 -6.75 9.08
C SER A 457 -26.14 -6.24 9.43
N ALA A 458 -25.92 -5.91 10.70
CA ALA A 458 -24.67 -5.33 11.23
C ALA A 458 -23.38 -6.16 10.98
N ILE A 459 -23.49 -7.43 10.56
CA ILE A 459 -22.37 -8.36 10.40
C ILE A 459 -22.21 -8.84 8.94
N ASN A 460 -23.31 -9.12 8.22
CA ASN A 460 -23.32 -9.50 6.79
C ASN A 460 -24.75 -9.43 6.16
N ASN A 461 -24.85 -9.69 4.86
CA ASN A 461 -26.10 -9.73 4.07
C ASN A 461 -27.03 -10.89 4.46
N ILE A 462 -28.33 -10.63 4.61
CA ILE A 462 -29.37 -11.64 4.82
C ILE A 462 -30.20 -11.78 3.54
N TYR A 463 -30.37 -13.02 3.12
CA TYR A 463 -31.13 -13.41 1.92
C TYR A 463 -32.44 -14.09 2.32
N GLU A 464 -33.55 -13.66 1.73
CA GLU A 464 -34.86 -14.24 1.94
C GLU A 464 -35.37 -14.93 0.67
N TYR A 465 -36.01 -16.07 0.87
CA TYR A 465 -36.60 -16.84 -0.22
C TYR A 465 -37.81 -16.09 -0.81
N ALA A 466 -37.72 -15.79 -2.10
CA ALA A 466 -38.74 -15.08 -2.89
C ALA A 466 -39.73 -16.05 -3.55
N GLY A 467 -39.30 -17.29 -3.79
CA GLY A 467 -39.95 -18.26 -4.67
C GLY A 467 -39.09 -18.56 -5.90
N GLU A 468 -39.34 -19.71 -6.53
CA GLU A 468 -38.58 -20.21 -7.68
C GLU A 468 -38.58 -19.20 -8.85
N ASN A 469 -37.39 -18.75 -9.29
CA ASN A 469 -37.22 -17.71 -10.33
C ASN A 469 -37.93 -16.36 -10.05
N LEU A 470 -38.10 -16.00 -8.77
CA LEU A 470 -38.70 -14.72 -8.35
C LEU A 470 -37.72 -13.83 -7.60
N GLY A 471 -36.47 -14.28 -7.42
CA GLY A 471 -35.38 -13.52 -6.84
C GLY A 471 -34.19 -13.40 -7.78
N ASP A 472 -33.10 -12.83 -7.28
CA ASP A 472 -31.89 -12.55 -8.06
C ASP A 472 -30.71 -13.43 -7.68
N TYR A 473 -30.82 -14.16 -6.56
CA TYR A 473 -29.75 -14.93 -5.96
C TYR A 473 -30.12 -16.40 -5.81
N ALA A 474 -29.14 -17.29 -5.92
CA ALA A 474 -29.28 -18.72 -5.70
C ALA A 474 -28.22 -19.24 -4.71
N PRO A 475 -28.54 -20.25 -3.87
CA PRO A 475 -27.64 -20.80 -2.85
C PRO A 475 -26.58 -21.75 -3.44
N ILE A 476 -25.93 -21.32 -4.52
CA ILE A 476 -24.97 -22.10 -5.30
C ILE A 476 -23.59 -21.45 -5.27
N THR A 477 -22.56 -22.26 -5.47
CA THR A 477 -21.17 -21.82 -5.65
C THR A 477 -20.64 -22.32 -6.99
N GLN A 478 -20.06 -21.41 -7.77
CA GLN A 478 -19.33 -21.76 -9.00
C GLN A 478 -18.03 -22.49 -8.63
N LEU A 479 -17.85 -23.71 -9.17
CA LEU A 479 -16.63 -24.48 -9.01
C LEU A 479 -15.65 -24.14 -10.14
N ILE A 480 -14.37 -24.01 -9.81
CA ILE A 480 -13.32 -23.72 -10.79
C ILE A 480 -12.52 -24.99 -11.07
N ALA A 481 -12.43 -25.36 -12.36
CA ALA A 481 -11.63 -26.51 -12.80
C ALA A 481 -10.13 -26.12 -12.95
N PRO A 482 -9.21 -27.06 -12.71
CA PRO A 482 -7.78 -26.84 -12.97
C PRO A 482 -7.51 -26.90 -14.48
N VAL A 483 -6.82 -25.88 -15.01
CA VAL A 483 -6.55 -25.73 -16.46
C VAL A 483 -5.08 -25.92 -16.84
N SER A 484 -4.82 -26.13 -18.12
CA SER A 484 -3.46 -26.26 -18.69
C SER A 484 -3.35 -25.55 -20.05
N LEU A 485 -2.26 -24.81 -20.27
CA LEU A 485 -1.90 -24.20 -21.55
C LEU A 485 -0.43 -24.48 -21.89
N GLN A 486 -0.17 -25.00 -23.09
CA GLN A 486 1.17 -25.24 -23.62
C GLN A 486 1.27 -24.61 -25.00
N VAL A 487 2.35 -23.89 -25.28
CA VAL A 487 2.60 -23.23 -26.57
C VAL A 487 4.05 -23.46 -26.99
N ALA A 488 4.27 -23.89 -28.23
CA ALA A 488 5.60 -23.98 -28.82
C ALA A 488 5.65 -23.17 -30.12
N VAL A 489 6.69 -22.36 -30.26
CA VAL A 489 6.87 -21.41 -31.37
C VAL A 489 8.23 -21.62 -32.02
N LEU A 490 8.23 -21.67 -33.35
CA LEU A 490 9.41 -21.55 -34.20
C LEU A 490 9.31 -20.23 -34.96
N SER A 491 10.24 -19.30 -34.74
CA SER A 491 10.29 -18.02 -35.43
C SER A 491 11.59 -17.86 -36.22
N GLY A 492 11.58 -17.06 -37.27
CA GLY A 492 12.79 -16.72 -38.00
C GLY A 492 12.68 -15.45 -38.81
N ALA A 493 13.80 -14.74 -38.95
CA ALA A 493 13.95 -13.57 -39.80
C ALA A 493 15.13 -13.74 -40.76
N TYR A 494 14.95 -13.34 -42.01
CA TYR A 494 15.96 -13.42 -43.05
C TYR A 494 16.00 -12.13 -43.87
N ASN A 495 17.17 -11.51 -43.91
CA ASN A 495 17.45 -10.27 -44.63
C ASN A 495 18.43 -10.55 -45.80
N PRO A 496 17.97 -11.11 -46.93
CA PRO A 496 18.86 -11.48 -48.05
C PRO A 496 19.59 -10.27 -48.67
N SER A 497 18.98 -9.09 -48.59
CA SER A 497 19.55 -7.81 -49.06
C SER A 497 19.10 -6.66 -48.16
N GLU A 498 19.73 -5.48 -48.29
CA GLU A 498 19.29 -4.28 -47.56
C GLU A 498 17.90 -3.75 -47.97
N LYS A 499 17.27 -4.35 -49.00
CA LYS A 499 15.94 -3.97 -49.50
C LYS A 499 14.86 -5.00 -49.16
N THR A 500 15.21 -6.16 -48.61
CA THR A 500 14.27 -7.27 -48.44
C THR A 500 14.41 -7.83 -47.04
N ALA A 501 13.30 -7.92 -46.31
CA ALA A 501 13.23 -8.55 -45.00
C ALA A 501 12.05 -9.51 -44.99
N ILE A 502 12.30 -10.75 -44.58
CA ILE A 502 11.31 -11.82 -44.47
C ILE A 502 11.29 -12.27 -43.02
N LYS A 503 10.11 -12.40 -42.43
CA LYS A 503 9.92 -13.03 -41.11
C LYS A 503 8.87 -14.12 -41.24
N PHE A 504 9.04 -15.21 -40.53
CA PHE A 504 8.03 -16.25 -40.44
C PHE A 504 7.93 -16.75 -39.00
N GLU A 505 6.77 -17.27 -38.65
CA GLU A 505 6.50 -17.86 -37.36
C GLU A 505 5.54 -19.04 -37.54
N ALA A 506 5.78 -20.14 -36.84
CA ALA A 506 4.89 -21.29 -36.76
C ALA A 506 4.71 -21.63 -35.29
N ALA A 507 3.46 -21.79 -34.85
CA ALA A 507 3.12 -22.06 -33.47
C ALA A 507 2.17 -23.26 -33.37
N VAL A 508 2.29 -24.00 -32.28
CA VAL A 508 1.34 -25.04 -31.88
C VAL A 508 0.96 -24.83 -30.42
N SER A 509 -0.29 -25.14 -30.06
CA SER A 509 -0.77 -25.04 -28.69
C SER A 509 -1.57 -26.27 -28.29
N THR A 510 -1.51 -26.60 -27.00
CA THR A 510 -2.40 -27.56 -26.34
C THR A 510 -3.01 -26.87 -25.13
N SER A 511 -4.33 -26.71 -25.10
CA SER A 511 -5.08 -26.06 -24.03
C SER A 511 -6.16 -27.01 -23.52
N ASP A 512 -6.25 -27.20 -22.22
CA ASP A 512 -7.23 -28.07 -21.56
C ASP A 512 -7.91 -27.25 -20.47
N LEU A 513 -9.24 -27.13 -20.53
CA LEU A 513 -10.04 -26.31 -19.63
C LEU A 513 -10.49 -27.09 -18.38
N ASN A 514 -10.26 -28.40 -18.33
CA ASN A 514 -10.62 -29.20 -17.17
C ASN A 514 -9.78 -30.49 -17.03
N LEU A 515 -8.70 -30.41 -16.24
CA LEU A 515 -7.80 -31.54 -15.96
C LEU A 515 -8.41 -32.66 -15.09
N TYR A 516 -9.67 -32.53 -14.63
CA TYR A 516 -10.43 -33.61 -13.98
C TYR A 516 -11.27 -34.44 -14.96
N SER A 517 -11.59 -33.90 -16.14
CA SER A 517 -12.37 -34.62 -17.15
C SER A 517 -11.48 -35.16 -18.28
N ASN A 518 -12.01 -36.10 -19.04
CA ASN A 518 -11.51 -36.40 -20.40
C ASN A 518 -12.64 -36.24 -21.44
N LEU A 519 -13.77 -35.67 -21.00
CA LEU A 519 -14.85 -35.30 -21.90
C LEU A 519 -14.41 -34.01 -22.60
N ASN A 520 -14.69 -33.93 -23.90
CA ASN A 520 -14.42 -32.77 -24.75
C ASN A 520 -12.97 -32.52 -25.22
N ASP A 521 -11.94 -33.25 -24.75
CA ASP A 521 -10.50 -33.09 -25.12
C ASP A 521 -10.12 -33.11 -26.62
N ASN A 522 -11.05 -33.38 -27.54
CA ASN A 522 -10.78 -33.42 -28.97
C ASN A 522 -10.44 -32.05 -29.58
N ASP A 523 -10.76 -30.95 -28.88
CA ASP A 523 -10.50 -29.58 -29.31
C ASP A 523 -9.29 -28.93 -28.61
N ASN A 524 -8.56 -29.67 -27.78
CA ASN A 524 -7.42 -29.13 -27.01
C ASN A 524 -6.24 -28.67 -27.88
N ASN A 525 -6.06 -29.23 -29.09
CA ASN A 525 -4.87 -29.00 -29.92
C ASN A 525 -5.11 -28.00 -31.06
N GLY A 526 -4.24 -27.00 -31.18
CA GLY A 526 -4.28 -25.98 -32.22
C GLY A 526 -2.92 -25.65 -32.82
N TYR A 527 -2.94 -24.98 -33.97
CA TYR A 527 -1.76 -24.53 -34.70
C TYR A 527 -1.99 -23.17 -35.37
N ALA A 528 -0.91 -22.41 -35.54
CA ALA A 528 -0.92 -21.10 -36.17
C ALA A 528 0.36 -20.87 -36.99
N GLY A 529 0.29 -19.98 -37.98
CA GLY A 529 1.42 -19.62 -38.82
C GLY A 529 1.34 -18.17 -39.29
N LYS A 530 2.48 -17.51 -39.40
CA LYS A 530 2.62 -16.12 -39.85
C LYS A 530 3.77 -15.97 -40.82
N LEU A 531 3.58 -15.12 -41.83
CA LEU A 531 4.58 -14.75 -42.83
C LEU A 531 4.53 -13.25 -43.07
N VAL A 532 5.64 -12.57 -42.80
CA VAL A 532 5.83 -11.13 -43.05
C VAL A 532 6.90 -10.95 -44.10
N PHE A 533 6.57 -10.26 -45.20
CA PHE A 533 7.48 -9.92 -46.28
C PHE A 533 7.51 -8.41 -46.47
N ASN A 534 8.69 -7.81 -46.37
CA ASN A 534 8.92 -6.38 -46.56
C ASN A 534 9.92 -6.15 -47.70
N GLN A 535 9.55 -5.32 -48.68
CA GLN A 535 10.37 -4.99 -49.83
C GLN A 535 10.47 -3.46 -50.04
N ALA A 536 11.66 -2.91 -49.95
CA ALA A 536 11.95 -1.54 -50.37
C ALA A 536 11.98 -1.46 -51.91
N LEU A 537 10.96 -0.83 -52.49
CA LEU A 537 10.83 -0.58 -53.93
C LEU A 537 11.71 0.60 -54.36
N VAL A 538 11.73 1.66 -53.54
CA VAL A 538 12.57 2.85 -53.73
C VAL A 538 13.32 3.12 -52.44
N LYS A 539 14.65 3.17 -52.51
CA LYS A 539 15.56 3.51 -51.40
C LYS A 539 16.61 4.48 -51.96
N LYS A 540 16.25 5.76 -52.12
CA LYS A 540 17.10 6.78 -52.78
C LYS A 540 17.57 7.80 -51.75
N ASP A 541 18.89 7.88 -51.55
CA ASP A 541 19.63 8.90 -50.78
C ASP A 541 19.05 9.27 -49.41
N SER A 542 18.50 8.31 -48.66
CA SER A 542 17.89 8.45 -47.31
C SER A 542 16.69 9.41 -47.20
N LEU A 543 16.29 10.10 -48.28
CA LEU A 543 15.26 11.14 -48.27
C LEU A 543 13.87 10.62 -48.67
N TRP A 544 13.80 9.64 -49.57
CA TRP A 544 12.55 9.07 -50.09
C TRP A 544 12.60 7.55 -50.05
N ASN A 545 11.66 6.95 -49.33
CA ASN A 545 11.53 5.50 -49.23
C ASN A 545 10.09 5.08 -49.57
N LEU A 546 9.96 4.03 -50.39
CA LEU A 546 8.70 3.37 -50.67
C LEU A 546 8.88 1.88 -50.41
N ASN A 547 8.11 1.36 -49.45
CA ASN A 547 8.14 -0.04 -49.06
C ASN A 547 6.80 -0.68 -49.40
N ALA A 548 6.84 -1.85 -50.03
CA ALA A 548 5.70 -2.76 -50.11
C ALA A 548 5.84 -3.80 -49.01
N TYR A 549 4.72 -4.19 -48.40
CA TYR A 549 4.70 -5.25 -47.41
C TYR A 549 3.49 -6.17 -47.58
N LEU A 550 3.68 -7.42 -47.16
CA LEU A 550 2.66 -8.45 -47.03
C LEU A 550 2.85 -9.07 -45.64
N ASP A 551 1.77 -9.17 -44.88
CA ASP A 551 1.70 -9.85 -43.60
C ASP A 551 0.50 -10.79 -43.67
N ALA A 552 0.71 -12.09 -43.55
CA ALA A 552 -0.34 -13.08 -43.59
C ALA A 552 -0.22 -14.00 -42.37
N ASP A 553 -1.31 -14.16 -41.64
CA ASP A 553 -1.43 -15.14 -40.57
C ASP A 553 -2.63 -16.07 -40.76
N TYR A 554 -2.48 -17.27 -40.23
CA TYR A 554 -3.50 -18.31 -40.17
C TYR A 554 -3.50 -18.89 -38.77
N ILE A 555 -4.69 -19.05 -38.18
CA ILE A 555 -4.87 -19.53 -36.82
C ILE A 555 -5.99 -20.57 -36.83
N SER A 556 -5.71 -21.80 -36.37
CA SER A 556 -6.76 -22.80 -36.22
C SER A 556 -7.73 -22.42 -35.08
N SER A 557 -8.99 -22.86 -35.14
CA SER A 557 -10.01 -22.57 -34.10
C SER A 557 -9.60 -22.92 -32.67
N ASN A 558 -8.76 -23.95 -32.55
CA ASN A 558 -8.33 -24.54 -31.29
C ASN A 558 -6.99 -23.98 -30.81
N PHE A 559 -6.40 -23.02 -31.53
CA PHE A 559 -5.16 -22.40 -31.10
C PHE A 559 -5.42 -21.45 -29.94
N ARG A 560 -4.56 -21.50 -28.93
CA ARG A 560 -4.59 -20.61 -27.76
C ARG A 560 -3.20 -20.03 -27.54
N ASN A 561 -3.18 -18.73 -27.32
CA ASN A 561 -2.02 -17.88 -27.02
C ASN A 561 -1.93 -17.63 -25.50
N VAL A 562 -0.79 -17.12 -25.03
CA VAL A 562 -0.58 -16.85 -23.60
C VAL A 562 -1.31 -15.58 -23.13
N GLU A 563 -1.21 -14.48 -23.88
CA GLU A 563 -1.90 -13.21 -23.65
C GLU A 563 -2.41 -12.67 -24.99
N GLY A 564 -3.52 -11.89 -24.98
CA GLY A 564 -4.27 -11.45 -26.16
C GLY A 564 -3.45 -11.02 -27.38
N LEU A 565 -3.77 -11.55 -28.57
CA LEU A 565 -3.04 -11.24 -29.82
C LEU A 565 -3.39 -9.89 -30.45
N TYR A 566 -4.64 -9.46 -30.29
CA TYR A 566 -5.18 -8.32 -31.01
C TYR A 566 -5.45 -7.14 -30.08
N SER A 567 -5.50 -5.94 -30.65
CA SER A 567 -5.90 -4.74 -29.92
C SER A 567 -7.31 -4.88 -29.34
N ALA A 568 -7.58 -4.21 -28.22
CA ALA A 568 -8.90 -4.18 -27.57
C ALA A 568 -10.08 -3.88 -28.52
N GLU A 569 -9.86 -3.09 -29.58
CA GLU A 569 -10.90 -2.74 -30.57
C GLU A 569 -10.98 -3.69 -31.78
N PHE A 570 -10.21 -4.78 -31.84
CA PHE A 570 -10.13 -5.64 -33.03
C PHE A 570 -11.48 -6.23 -33.44
N SER A 571 -12.20 -6.83 -32.49
CA SER A 571 -13.51 -7.43 -32.73
C SER A 571 -14.50 -6.42 -33.28
N ARG A 572 -14.50 -5.22 -32.69
CA ARG A 572 -15.32 -4.09 -33.13
C ARG A 572 -14.93 -3.60 -34.51
N ASP A 573 -13.64 -3.46 -34.79
CA ASP A 573 -13.14 -3.01 -36.08
C ASP A 573 -13.52 -3.94 -37.24
N TRP A 574 -13.80 -5.20 -36.94
CA TRP A 574 -14.25 -6.22 -37.89
C TRP A 574 -15.75 -6.54 -37.78
N ASN A 575 -16.49 -5.90 -36.86
CA ASN A 575 -17.88 -6.24 -36.53
C ASN A 575 -18.06 -7.75 -36.27
N LEU A 576 -17.21 -8.31 -35.41
CA LEU A 576 -17.38 -9.65 -34.89
C LEU A 576 -18.35 -9.60 -33.70
N ASP A 577 -19.40 -10.41 -33.75
CA ASP A 577 -20.40 -10.56 -32.69
C ASP A 577 -19.81 -11.48 -31.61
N LEU A 578 -19.30 -10.91 -30.52
CA LEU A 578 -18.59 -11.65 -29.47
C LEU A 578 -19.21 -11.35 -28.11
N ASP A 579 -20.20 -12.13 -27.70
CA ASP A 579 -20.82 -12.03 -26.36
C ASP A 579 -19.90 -12.50 -25.22
N ASN A 580 -18.61 -12.80 -25.48
CA ASN A 580 -17.61 -13.01 -24.43
C ASN A 580 -16.20 -12.68 -24.93
N VAL A 581 -15.65 -11.54 -24.50
CA VAL A 581 -14.39 -11.00 -24.98
C VAL A 581 -13.21 -11.56 -24.18
N ASN A 582 -12.93 -12.86 -24.30
CA ASN A 582 -11.70 -13.46 -23.76
C ASN A 582 -11.29 -14.72 -24.57
N GLY A 583 -10.78 -14.55 -25.80
CA GLY A 583 -10.07 -15.64 -26.48
C GLY A 583 -10.09 -15.64 -28.01
N ILE A 584 -9.11 -16.32 -28.60
CA ILE A 584 -9.09 -16.71 -30.01
C ILE A 584 -10.06 -17.88 -30.21
N GLY A 585 -10.96 -17.81 -31.19
CA GLY A 585 -11.67 -19.00 -31.69
C GLY A 585 -13.17 -19.10 -31.40
N LEU A 586 -13.85 -17.96 -31.16
CA LEU A 586 -15.27 -17.73 -30.80
C LEU A 586 -16.35 -18.48 -31.61
N GLY A 587 -16.28 -19.82 -31.73
CA GLY A 587 -17.15 -20.64 -32.58
C GLY A 587 -17.02 -20.37 -34.09
N LEU A 588 -16.30 -19.30 -34.49
CA LEU A 588 -16.14 -18.88 -35.88
C LEU A 588 -15.19 -19.77 -36.70
N GLY A 589 -14.49 -20.71 -36.06
CA GLY A 589 -13.61 -21.66 -36.74
C GLY A 589 -12.22 -21.09 -37.06
N ASN A 590 -11.55 -21.65 -38.07
CA ASN A 590 -10.19 -21.27 -38.46
C ASN A 590 -10.15 -19.85 -39.04
N GLN A 591 -9.18 -19.05 -38.61
CA GLN A 591 -8.97 -17.67 -39.03
C GLN A 591 -7.86 -17.58 -40.08
N ALA A 592 -8.04 -16.74 -41.09
CA ALA A 592 -6.98 -16.26 -41.98
C ALA A 592 -7.05 -14.74 -42.09
N LEU A 593 -5.96 -14.05 -41.76
CA LEU A 593 -5.82 -12.60 -41.91
C LEU A 593 -4.67 -12.29 -42.88
N VAL A 594 -4.97 -11.61 -43.97
CA VAL A 594 -3.97 -11.17 -44.95
C VAL A 594 -3.99 -9.66 -45.04
N THR A 595 -2.87 -9.06 -44.71
CA THR A 595 -2.61 -7.63 -44.74
C THR A 595 -1.55 -7.33 -45.80
N SER A 596 -1.83 -6.40 -46.72
CA SER A 596 -0.85 -5.97 -47.72
C SER A 596 -0.88 -4.45 -47.88
N GLY A 597 0.24 -3.82 -48.16
CA GLY A 597 0.25 -2.36 -48.21
C GLY A 597 1.47 -1.72 -48.84
N LEU A 598 1.35 -0.41 -49.02
CA LEU A 598 2.40 0.47 -49.51
C LEU A 598 2.64 1.58 -48.48
N LYS A 599 3.85 1.61 -47.93
CA LYS A 599 4.31 2.63 -47.00
C LYS A 599 5.29 3.57 -47.68
N PHE A 600 4.84 4.80 -47.88
CA PHE A 600 5.66 5.89 -48.37
C PHE A 600 6.19 6.71 -47.18
N TYR A 601 7.50 6.95 -47.10
CA TYR A 601 8.13 7.74 -46.04
C TYR A 601 9.13 8.75 -46.61
N LYS A 602 9.09 9.97 -46.07
CA LYS A 602 10.03 11.05 -46.36
C LYS A 602 10.52 11.71 -45.06
N THR A 603 11.82 11.64 -44.81
CA THR A 603 12.50 11.94 -43.52
C THR A 603 12.20 13.33 -42.90
N LYS A 604 11.68 14.29 -43.68
CA LYS A 604 11.26 15.62 -43.20
C LYS A 604 9.76 15.93 -43.37
N ASN A 605 9.06 15.16 -44.19
CA ASN A 605 7.65 15.42 -44.54
C ASN A 605 6.69 14.38 -43.97
N GLY A 606 7.19 13.30 -43.35
CA GLY A 606 6.38 12.28 -42.70
C GLY A 606 6.06 11.08 -43.60
N PHE A 607 4.92 10.43 -43.40
CA PHE A 607 4.57 9.19 -44.09
C PHE A 607 3.10 9.12 -44.55
N ALA A 608 2.86 8.26 -45.54
CA ALA A 608 1.54 7.83 -45.96
C ALA A 608 1.55 6.32 -46.16
N ASN A 609 0.58 5.62 -45.58
CA ASN A 609 0.45 4.18 -45.60
C ASN A 609 -0.95 3.81 -46.08
N TYR A 610 -1.04 3.01 -47.14
CA TYR A 610 -2.27 2.34 -47.55
C TYR A 610 -2.13 0.86 -47.27
N GLN A 611 -3.14 0.29 -46.64
CA GLN A 611 -3.19 -1.09 -46.20
C GLN A 611 -4.53 -1.69 -46.63
N PHE A 612 -4.47 -2.84 -47.28
CA PHE A 612 -5.61 -3.69 -47.59
C PHE A 612 -5.53 -4.92 -46.70
N GLU A 613 -6.63 -5.23 -46.02
CA GLU A 613 -6.74 -6.36 -45.11
C GLU A 613 -7.92 -7.23 -45.52
N HIS A 614 -7.71 -8.54 -45.48
CA HIS A 614 -8.72 -9.55 -45.71
C HIS A 614 -8.77 -10.47 -44.50
N LEU A 615 -9.90 -10.53 -43.81
CA LEU A 615 -10.14 -11.44 -42.70
C LEU A 615 -11.20 -12.46 -43.11
N ASN A 616 -10.91 -13.74 -42.90
CA ASN A 616 -11.86 -14.81 -43.13
C ASN A 616 -11.84 -15.78 -41.96
N TYR A 617 -13.04 -16.22 -41.56
CA TYR A 617 -13.24 -17.34 -40.66
C TYR A 617 -13.98 -18.48 -41.37
N SER A 618 -13.64 -19.73 -41.06
CA SER A 618 -14.21 -20.90 -41.74
C SER A 618 -15.70 -21.11 -41.49
N SER A 619 -16.22 -20.70 -40.32
CA SER A 619 -17.64 -20.79 -39.97
C SER A 619 -18.46 -19.58 -40.45
N GLY A 620 -17.99 -18.90 -41.50
CA GLY A 620 -18.85 -18.06 -42.36
C GLY A 620 -18.73 -16.55 -42.18
N PHE A 621 -17.63 -16.03 -41.62
CA PHE A 621 -17.29 -14.60 -41.70
C PHE A 621 -16.28 -14.30 -42.82
N ASN A 622 -16.53 -13.27 -43.60
CA ASN A 622 -15.59 -12.74 -44.59
C ASN A 622 -15.64 -11.21 -44.61
N GLY A 623 -14.49 -10.57 -44.42
CA GLY A 623 -14.37 -9.12 -44.36
C GLY A 623 -13.20 -8.61 -45.19
N ASN A 624 -13.39 -7.47 -45.84
CA ASN A 624 -12.33 -6.71 -46.51
C ASN A 624 -12.27 -5.30 -45.92
N ARG A 625 -11.10 -4.92 -45.42
CA ARG A 625 -10.88 -3.62 -44.78
C ARG A 625 -9.79 -2.84 -45.52
N HIS A 626 -10.07 -1.58 -45.82
CA HIS A 626 -9.09 -0.65 -46.39
C HIS A 626 -8.70 0.35 -45.31
N VAL A 627 -7.41 0.47 -45.01
CA VAL A 627 -6.88 1.37 -43.98
C VAL A 627 -5.90 2.36 -44.61
N ILE A 628 -6.08 3.64 -44.31
CA ILE A 628 -5.23 4.75 -44.74
C ILE A 628 -4.73 5.47 -43.50
N ASN A 629 -3.41 5.46 -43.31
CA ASN A 629 -2.73 6.16 -42.22
C ASN A 629 -1.73 7.16 -42.79
N THR A 630 -1.89 8.44 -42.48
CA THR A 630 -1.02 9.50 -42.99
C THR A 630 -0.62 10.46 -41.88
N GLN A 631 0.65 10.84 -41.89
CA GLN A 631 1.18 11.93 -41.08
C GLN A 631 2.09 12.75 -41.99
N LEU A 632 1.58 13.87 -42.50
CA LEU A 632 2.29 14.69 -43.46
C LEU A 632 2.55 16.09 -42.89
N LYS A 633 3.78 16.58 -43.09
CA LYS A 633 4.18 17.94 -42.73
C LYS A 633 4.62 18.71 -43.97
N PHE A 634 3.86 19.72 -44.33
CA PHE A 634 4.13 20.65 -45.43
C PHE A 634 4.43 22.04 -44.86
N ASN A 635 5.71 22.29 -44.54
CA ASN A 635 6.16 23.53 -43.91
C ASN A 635 5.42 23.81 -42.58
N LYS A 636 4.44 24.72 -42.61
CA LYS A 636 3.60 25.13 -41.46
C LYS A 636 2.37 24.25 -41.29
N LEU A 637 1.96 23.49 -42.30
CA LEU A 637 0.78 22.64 -42.26
C LEU A 637 1.17 21.21 -41.83
N LYS A 638 0.51 20.69 -40.80
CA LYS A 638 0.56 19.29 -40.39
C LYS A 638 -0.82 18.67 -40.65
N PHE A 639 -0.84 17.55 -41.37
CA PHE A 639 -2.02 16.76 -41.63
C PHE A 639 -1.81 15.37 -41.05
N LEU A 640 -2.79 14.91 -40.27
CA LEU A 640 -2.86 13.59 -39.68
C LEU A 640 -4.19 12.99 -40.13
N SER A 641 -4.18 11.76 -40.63
CA SER A 641 -5.41 11.04 -40.96
C SER A 641 -5.24 9.56 -40.67
N SER A 642 -6.24 8.99 -40.01
CA SER A 642 -6.42 7.55 -39.76
C SER A 642 -7.82 7.19 -40.20
N SER A 643 -7.95 6.47 -41.30
CA SER A 643 -9.25 6.10 -41.87
C SER A 643 -9.31 4.62 -42.18
N SER A 644 -10.42 3.97 -41.87
CA SER A 644 -10.71 2.59 -42.24
C SER A 644 -12.10 2.46 -42.86
N TYR A 645 -12.23 1.57 -43.83
CA TYR A 645 -13.51 1.17 -44.40
C TYR A 645 -13.57 -0.35 -44.50
N LEU A 646 -14.47 -0.96 -43.75
CA LEU A 646 -14.77 -2.39 -43.76
C LEU A 646 -16.03 -2.64 -44.59
N LYS A 647 -15.99 -3.74 -45.35
CA LYS A 647 -17.17 -4.44 -45.81
C LYS A 647 -17.07 -5.90 -45.38
N ALA A 648 -18.03 -6.35 -44.59
CA ALA A 648 -18.05 -7.71 -44.07
C ALA A 648 -19.40 -8.41 -44.28
N ASN A 649 -19.36 -9.72 -44.28
CA ASN A 649 -20.50 -10.61 -44.46
C ASN A 649 -20.28 -11.83 -43.57
N SER A 650 -21.15 -12.04 -42.59
CA SER A 650 -21.17 -13.21 -41.71
C SER A 650 -22.30 -14.17 -42.11
N THR A 651 -22.55 -15.24 -41.34
CA THR A 651 -23.72 -16.13 -41.54
C THR A 651 -25.03 -15.41 -41.28
N VAL A 652 -25.08 -14.58 -40.23
CA VAL A 652 -26.28 -13.89 -39.75
C VAL A 652 -26.41 -12.47 -40.32
N ASN A 653 -25.31 -11.74 -40.49
CA ASN A 653 -25.31 -10.30 -40.75
C ASN A 653 -24.50 -9.91 -42.00
N GLN A 654 -24.84 -8.74 -42.57
CA GLN A 654 -24.00 -8.01 -43.51
C GLN A 654 -23.67 -6.65 -42.92
N SER A 655 -22.42 -6.22 -43.02
CA SER A 655 -22.01 -4.95 -42.43
C SER A 655 -21.07 -4.12 -43.27
N THR A 656 -21.20 -2.81 -43.10
CA THR A 656 -20.24 -1.82 -43.59
C THR A 656 -19.85 -0.91 -42.43
N PHE A 657 -18.55 -0.66 -42.31
CA PHE A 657 -18.05 0.17 -41.22
C PHE A 657 -17.02 1.17 -41.72
N LEU A 658 -17.38 2.46 -41.67
CA LEU A 658 -16.47 3.57 -41.98
C LEU A 658 -16.01 4.22 -40.67
N ARG A 659 -14.70 4.29 -40.45
CA ARG A 659 -14.10 5.14 -39.39
C ARG A 659 -13.13 6.11 -40.05
N SER A 660 -13.16 7.38 -39.70
CA SER A 660 -12.17 8.34 -40.18
C SER A 660 -11.92 9.43 -39.17
N TYR A 661 -10.66 9.56 -38.75
CA TYR A 661 -10.16 10.61 -37.89
C TYR A 661 -9.15 11.45 -38.66
N ASN A 662 -9.40 12.75 -38.77
CA ASN A 662 -8.56 13.67 -39.53
C ASN A 662 -8.25 14.87 -38.65
N GLN A 663 -6.98 15.28 -38.60
CA GLN A 663 -6.55 16.49 -37.94
C GLN A 663 -5.69 17.32 -38.90
N LEU A 664 -6.08 18.57 -39.05
CA LEU A 664 -5.31 19.59 -39.76
C LEU A 664 -4.82 20.61 -38.74
N THR A 665 -3.53 20.96 -38.77
CA THR A 665 -2.96 21.97 -37.88
C THR A 665 -2.03 22.89 -38.67
N TYR A 666 -2.27 24.19 -38.61
CA TYR A 666 -1.46 25.21 -39.26
C TYR A 666 -0.69 26.02 -38.23
N SER A 667 0.64 25.99 -38.32
CA SER A 667 1.53 26.70 -37.40
C SER A 667 1.81 28.12 -37.89
N LEU A 668 1.40 29.11 -37.10
CA LEU A 668 1.82 30.52 -37.21
C LEU A 668 3.11 30.74 -36.38
N ASN A 669 3.67 31.95 -36.39
CA ASN A 669 4.93 32.20 -35.68
C ASN A 669 4.84 32.03 -34.14
N LYS A 670 3.71 32.40 -33.54
CA LYS A 670 3.46 32.31 -32.09
C LYS A 670 2.09 31.70 -31.76
N ALA A 671 1.44 31.10 -32.75
CA ALA A 671 0.09 30.57 -32.62
C ALA A 671 -0.08 29.39 -33.57
N TRP A 672 -1.13 28.61 -33.37
CA TRP A 672 -1.52 27.52 -34.27
C TRP A 672 -3.04 27.43 -34.24
N LEU A 673 -3.61 27.08 -35.37
CA LEU A 673 -5.03 26.78 -35.48
C LEU A 673 -5.17 25.40 -36.09
N GLY A 674 -6.21 24.70 -35.72
CA GLY A 674 -6.48 23.39 -36.28
C GLY A 674 -7.94 23.02 -36.23
N GLY A 675 -8.27 22.05 -37.06
CA GLY A 675 -9.57 21.40 -37.07
C GLY A 675 -9.37 19.90 -36.98
N LYS A 676 -10.26 19.23 -36.25
CA LYS A 676 -10.40 17.78 -36.30
C LYS A 676 -11.78 17.41 -36.82
N PHE A 677 -11.82 16.35 -37.60
CA PHE A 677 -13.04 15.74 -38.09
C PHE A 677 -12.96 14.25 -37.80
N ALA A 678 -13.90 13.76 -37.02
CA ALA A 678 -14.07 12.35 -36.74
C ALA A 678 -15.45 11.90 -37.21
N ILE A 679 -15.51 10.82 -37.97
CA ILE A 679 -16.76 10.19 -38.38
C ILE A 679 -16.66 8.70 -38.15
N GLU A 680 -17.78 8.14 -37.73
CA GLU A 680 -17.98 6.72 -37.65
C GLU A 680 -19.37 6.39 -38.17
N ASP A 681 -19.48 5.39 -39.04
CA ASP A 681 -20.74 4.93 -39.60
C ASP A 681 -20.68 3.41 -39.67
N ASN A 682 -21.24 2.76 -38.66
CA ASN A 682 -21.35 1.31 -38.56
C ASN A 682 -22.80 0.90 -38.84
N GLN A 683 -22.99 0.12 -39.90
CA GLN A 683 -24.30 -0.44 -40.25
C GLN A 683 -24.16 -1.94 -40.34
N GLN A 684 -24.96 -2.64 -39.54
CA GLN A 684 -25.04 -4.08 -39.49
C GLN A 684 -26.50 -4.48 -39.72
N THR A 685 -26.75 -5.28 -40.76
CA THR A 685 -28.08 -5.71 -41.16
C THR A 685 -28.20 -7.22 -41.06
N GLU A 686 -29.20 -7.69 -40.33
CA GLU A 686 -29.56 -9.11 -40.28
C GLU A 686 -30.08 -9.59 -41.64
N LYS A 687 -29.61 -10.76 -42.06
CA LYS A 687 -29.99 -11.33 -43.36
C LYS A 687 -31.41 -11.86 -43.37
N GLU A 688 -31.90 -12.39 -42.26
CA GLU A 688 -33.23 -13.00 -42.17
C GLU A 688 -34.34 -11.94 -42.14
N THR A 689 -34.20 -10.97 -41.25
CA THR A 689 -35.20 -9.92 -40.97
C THR A 689 -35.03 -8.69 -41.86
N GLN A 690 -33.85 -8.48 -42.45
CA GLN A 690 -33.46 -7.25 -43.15
C GLN A 690 -33.53 -5.99 -42.25
N THR A 691 -33.42 -6.17 -40.94
CA THR A 691 -33.36 -5.08 -39.96
C THR A 691 -31.93 -4.79 -39.53
N LEU A 692 -31.68 -3.55 -39.13
CA LEU A 692 -30.43 -3.15 -38.49
C LEU A 692 -30.36 -3.75 -37.09
N THR A 693 -29.19 -4.28 -36.72
CA THR A 693 -28.92 -4.76 -35.36
C THR A 693 -28.66 -3.58 -34.43
N ASP A 694 -28.97 -3.69 -33.14
CA ASP A 694 -28.75 -2.63 -32.13
C ASP A 694 -27.30 -2.12 -32.04
N LEU A 695 -26.33 -2.90 -32.51
CA LEU A 695 -24.93 -2.50 -32.65
C LEU A 695 -24.66 -1.47 -33.78
N SER A 696 -25.65 -1.17 -34.62
CA SER A 696 -25.54 -0.17 -35.69
C SER A 696 -25.60 1.23 -35.09
N GLN A 697 -24.54 2.01 -35.34
CA GLN A 697 -24.39 3.35 -34.79
C GLN A 697 -23.62 4.25 -35.76
N ARG A 698 -23.91 5.54 -35.72
CA ARG A 698 -23.18 6.54 -36.52
C ARG A 698 -22.94 7.79 -35.70
N TYR A 699 -21.77 8.39 -35.84
CA TYR A 699 -21.52 9.72 -35.30
C TYR A 699 -20.70 10.59 -36.23
N LYS A 700 -20.85 11.89 -36.07
CA LYS A 700 -19.99 12.91 -36.70
C LYS A 700 -19.55 13.90 -35.63
N SER A 701 -18.25 14.15 -35.56
CA SER A 701 -17.66 15.09 -34.61
C SER A 701 -16.72 16.07 -35.32
N TYR A 702 -16.90 17.34 -34.99
CA TYR A 702 -16.10 18.45 -35.48
C TYR A 702 -15.45 19.15 -34.30
N GLU A 703 -14.12 19.26 -34.32
CA GLU A 703 -13.38 20.06 -33.35
C GLU A 703 -12.71 21.22 -34.07
N ALA A 704 -12.89 22.44 -33.57
CA ALA A 704 -12.10 23.59 -33.98
C ALA A 704 -11.30 24.08 -32.78
N PHE A 705 -10.00 24.33 -32.96
CA PHE A 705 -9.15 24.82 -31.88
C PHE A 705 -8.15 25.87 -32.35
N PHE A 706 -7.81 26.76 -31.42
CA PHE A 706 -6.81 27.81 -31.59
C PHE A 706 -5.90 27.84 -30.37
N GLY A 707 -4.59 27.91 -30.60
CA GLY A 707 -3.58 27.98 -29.56
C GLY A 707 -2.56 29.08 -29.81
N VAL A 708 -2.02 29.65 -28.73
CA VAL A 708 -0.98 30.69 -28.74
C VAL A 708 0.17 30.24 -27.84
N GLY A 709 1.43 30.42 -28.26
CA GLY A 709 2.64 30.09 -27.48
C GLY A 709 3.54 28.98 -28.07
N ASP A 710 4.03 28.10 -27.22
CA ASP A 710 4.76 26.86 -27.55
C ASP A 710 3.95 25.70 -26.94
N SER A 711 3.42 24.82 -27.78
CA SER A 711 2.55 23.70 -27.37
C SER A 711 3.22 22.70 -26.42
N THR A 712 4.52 22.83 -26.16
CA THR A 712 5.28 21.97 -25.23
C THR A 712 5.78 22.70 -23.96
N LYS A 713 5.62 24.03 -23.88
CA LYS A 713 6.15 24.84 -22.76
C LYS A 713 5.16 25.83 -22.19
N VAL A 714 4.81 26.86 -22.94
CA VAL A 714 3.92 27.94 -22.46
C VAL A 714 2.90 28.19 -23.54
N PHE A 715 1.65 27.86 -23.27
CA PHE A 715 0.57 27.99 -24.24
C PHE A 715 -0.78 28.27 -23.60
N ALA A 716 -1.70 28.77 -24.41
CA ALA A 716 -3.13 28.73 -24.14
C ALA A 716 -3.82 28.20 -25.39
N LYS A 717 -4.63 27.16 -25.24
CA LYS A 717 -5.41 26.51 -26.29
C LYS A 717 -6.88 26.57 -25.90
N VAL A 718 -7.71 27.02 -26.81
CA VAL A 718 -9.17 26.98 -26.67
C VAL A 718 -9.72 26.11 -27.79
N GLY A 719 -10.77 25.35 -27.50
CA GLY A 719 -11.42 24.52 -28.50
C GLY A 719 -12.91 24.34 -28.25
N TYR A 720 -13.58 23.99 -29.34
CA TYR A 720 -14.99 23.65 -29.36
C TYR A 720 -15.16 22.34 -30.11
N ILE A 721 -15.91 21.41 -29.53
CA ILE A 721 -16.26 20.12 -30.10
C ILE A 721 -17.77 20.08 -30.24
N ASN A 722 -18.27 19.84 -31.44
CA ASN A 722 -19.65 19.45 -31.68
C ASN A 722 -19.65 17.98 -32.09
N ARG A 723 -20.57 17.20 -31.54
CA ARG A 723 -20.77 15.81 -31.92
C ARG A 723 -22.27 15.51 -32.02
N ALA A 724 -22.65 14.79 -33.05
CA ALA A 724 -23.99 14.25 -33.22
C ALA A 724 -23.90 12.73 -33.30
N ASN A 725 -24.68 12.04 -32.48
CA ASN A 725 -24.78 10.59 -32.48
C ASN A 725 -26.15 10.18 -33.04
N ASP A 726 -26.13 9.19 -33.91
CA ASP A 726 -27.29 8.54 -34.49
C ASP A 726 -27.32 7.09 -34.02
N SER A 727 -28.49 6.64 -33.61
CA SER A 727 -28.78 5.25 -33.23
C SER A 727 -30.05 4.80 -33.96
N ILE A 728 -30.42 3.53 -33.80
CA ILE A 728 -31.57 2.95 -34.49
C ILE A 728 -32.87 3.48 -33.89
N ARG A 729 -33.71 4.07 -34.75
CA ARG A 729 -35.12 4.37 -34.46
C ARG A 729 -35.94 3.94 -35.67
N ASN A 730 -36.96 3.10 -35.46
CA ASN A 730 -37.79 2.54 -36.54
C ASN A 730 -36.95 1.91 -37.67
N ASN A 731 -35.95 1.11 -37.32
CA ASN A 731 -35.06 0.42 -38.26
C ASN A 731 -34.25 1.37 -39.19
N GLN A 732 -33.98 2.61 -38.74
CA GLN A 732 -33.16 3.58 -39.45
C GLN A 732 -32.24 4.30 -38.48
N LEU A 733 -31.02 4.63 -38.91
CA LEU A 733 -30.10 5.46 -38.13
C LEU A 733 -30.58 6.92 -38.12
N GLN A 734 -31.12 7.33 -37.00
CA GLN A 734 -31.62 8.68 -36.74
C GLN A 734 -30.88 9.29 -35.55
N LYS A 735 -30.76 10.61 -35.56
CA LYS A 735 -30.05 11.36 -34.53
C LYS A 735 -30.74 11.23 -33.17
N VAL A 736 -30.05 10.67 -32.20
CA VAL A 736 -30.59 10.45 -30.84
C VAL A 736 -30.10 11.47 -29.83
N ASN A 737 -28.90 12.03 -30.02
CA ASN A 737 -28.41 13.11 -29.18
C ASN A 737 -27.36 13.97 -29.91
N THR A 738 -27.08 15.13 -29.33
CA THR A 738 -26.00 16.02 -29.75
C THR A 738 -25.27 16.56 -28.55
N SER A 739 -23.93 16.62 -28.63
CA SER A 739 -23.12 17.21 -27.57
C SER A 739 -22.30 18.40 -28.05
N ASN A 740 -22.14 19.35 -27.14
CA ASN A 740 -21.35 20.56 -27.32
C ASN A 740 -20.34 20.64 -26.17
N THR A 741 -19.06 20.65 -26.51
CA THR A 741 -17.98 20.72 -25.52
C THR A 741 -17.10 21.94 -25.79
N TYR A 742 -16.92 22.77 -24.78
CA TYR A 742 -16.04 23.92 -24.79
C TYR A 742 -14.90 23.65 -23.82
N TYR A 743 -13.66 23.78 -24.27
CA TYR A 743 -12.51 23.54 -23.41
C TYR A 743 -11.43 24.61 -23.54
N VAL A 744 -10.71 24.78 -22.44
CA VAL A 744 -9.48 25.55 -22.34
C VAL A 744 -8.40 24.65 -21.76
N ASP A 745 -7.26 24.59 -22.43
CA ASP A 745 -6.07 23.89 -21.97
C ASP A 745 -4.89 24.85 -22.05
N SER A 746 -4.23 25.12 -20.93
CA SER A 746 -3.22 26.15 -20.87
C SER A 746 -2.12 25.87 -19.86
N LYS A 747 -0.92 26.26 -20.27
CA LYS A 747 0.27 26.43 -19.45
C LYS A 747 0.70 27.87 -19.56
N LEU A 748 0.04 28.76 -18.80
CA LEU A 748 0.17 30.20 -18.94
C LEU A 748 1.55 30.72 -18.52
N ILE A 749 2.17 30.09 -17.51
CA ILE A 749 3.50 30.48 -17.03
C ILE A 749 4.29 29.23 -16.66
N GLN A 750 5.53 29.10 -17.16
CA GLN A 750 6.47 28.06 -16.71
C GLN A 750 7.89 28.64 -16.61
N ASN A 751 8.35 28.92 -15.40
CA ASN A 751 9.72 29.35 -15.12
C ASN A 751 10.17 28.88 -13.70
N LYS A 752 11.40 29.23 -13.29
CA LYS A 752 11.97 28.80 -11.98
C LYS A 752 11.19 29.30 -10.75
N ASN A 753 10.47 30.41 -10.88
CA ASN A 753 9.73 31.07 -9.81
C ASN A 753 8.22 30.88 -9.91
N THR A 754 7.67 30.64 -11.09
CA THR A 754 6.22 30.57 -11.32
C THR A 754 5.86 29.42 -12.26
N ASN A 755 4.87 28.62 -11.87
CA ASN A 755 4.19 27.66 -12.72
C ASN A 755 2.69 27.92 -12.61
N LEU A 756 2.00 28.13 -13.73
CA LEU A 756 0.56 28.34 -13.80
C LEU A 756 0.00 27.51 -14.94
N GLN A 757 -0.86 26.56 -14.61
CA GLN A 757 -1.53 25.65 -15.53
C GLN A 757 -3.02 25.69 -15.24
N PHE A 758 -3.83 25.71 -16.28
CA PHE A 758 -5.28 25.76 -16.16
C PHE A 758 -5.91 24.94 -17.28
N PHE A 759 -6.73 23.98 -16.88
CA PHE A 759 -7.60 23.18 -17.74
C PHE A 759 -9.04 23.40 -17.29
N ALA A 760 -9.96 23.53 -18.25
CA ALA A 760 -11.39 23.51 -17.98
C ALA A 760 -12.15 22.94 -19.18
N ASN A 761 -13.18 22.15 -18.91
CA ASN A 761 -14.02 21.50 -19.88
C ASN A 761 -15.48 21.62 -19.43
N TYR A 762 -16.32 22.19 -20.28
CA TYR A 762 -17.77 22.26 -20.08
C TYR A 762 -18.46 21.57 -21.24
N ARG A 763 -19.32 20.60 -20.93
CA ARG A 763 -20.02 19.80 -21.92
C ARG A 763 -21.52 19.78 -21.63
N THR A 764 -22.31 19.88 -22.69
CA THR A 764 -23.76 19.65 -22.67
C THR A 764 -24.07 18.50 -23.61
N LEU A 765 -24.87 17.54 -23.16
CA LEU A 765 -25.42 16.43 -23.94
C LEU A 765 -26.93 16.65 -24.02
N ASN A 766 -27.44 16.82 -25.24
CA ASN A 766 -28.85 17.08 -25.49
C ASN A 766 -29.48 15.88 -26.19
N PHE A 767 -30.51 15.28 -25.61
CA PHE A 767 -31.25 14.18 -26.23
C PHE A 767 -32.30 14.70 -27.22
N THR A 768 -32.57 13.93 -28.27
CA THR A 768 -33.65 14.24 -29.23
C THR A 768 -35.01 13.82 -28.66
N ASP A 769 -35.03 12.83 -27.76
CA ASP A 769 -36.23 12.34 -27.10
C ASP A 769 -36.56 13.24 -25.91
N GLU A 770 -37.79 13.77 -25.85
CA GLU A 770 -38.19 14.71 -24.79
C GLU A 770 -38.41 14.02 -23.43
N THR A 771 -38.41 12.69 -23.39
CA THR A 771 -38.53 11.90 -22.15
C THR A 771 -37.19 11.69 -21.44
N GLU A 772 -36.06 11.88 -22.12
CA GLU A 772 -34.71 11.76 -21.56
C GLU A 772 -34.22 13.14 -21.10
N GLU A 773 -33.66 13.22 -19.89
CA GLU A 773 -33.13 14.48 -19.37
C GLU A 773 -31.78 14.83 -20.02
N ASP A 774 -31.63 16.09 -20.44
CA ASP A 774 -30.35 16.61 -20.92
C ASP A 774 -29.32 16.61 -19.79
N GLU A 775 -28.07 16.25 -20.10
CA GLU A 775 -26.99 16.21 -19.12
C GLU A 775 -25.96 17.31 -19.33
N LYS A 776 -25.40 17.79 -18.23
CA LYS A 776 -24.27 18.73 -18.23
C LYS A 776 -23.13 18.18 -17.38
N SER A 777 -21.91 18.47 -17.80
CA SER A 777 -20.71 18.12 -17.04
C SER A 777 -19.67 19.24 -17.08
N VAL A 778 -19.00 19.42 -15.94
CA VAL A 778 -17.89 20.37 -15.77
C VAL A 778 -16.71 19.63 -15.15
N ASN A 779 -15.54 19.78 -15.76
CA ASN A 779 -14.26 19.39 -15.17
C ASN A 779 -13.29 20.55 -15.27
N SER A 780 -12.49 20.79 -14.23
CA SER A 780 -11.44 21.81 -14.30
C SER A 780 -10.30 21.51 -13.35
N ARG A 781 -9.11 21.99 -13.71
CA ARG A 781 -7.88 21.85 -12.92
C ARG A 781 -7.03 23.11 -13.02
N LEU A 782 -6.67 23.70 -11.89
CA LEU A 782 -5.83 24.88 -11.76
C LEU A 782 -4.64 24.55 -10.88
N ILE A 783 -3.44 24.58 -11.46
CA ILE A 783 -2.18 24.37 -10.74
C ILE A 783 -1.39 25.68 -10.77
N TYR A 784 -1.20 26.29 -9.61
CA TYR A 784 -0.44 27.53 -9.45
C TYR A 784 0.63 27.40 -8.38
N SER A 785 1.88 27.67 -8.73
CA SER A 785 3.01 27.74 -7.80
C SER A 785 3.79 29.04 -8.04
N GLN A 786 4.08 29.77 -6.98
CA GLN A 786 4.75 31.06 -7.02
C GLN A 786 5.78 31.20 -5.90
N LYS A 787 7.01 31.58 -6.27
CA LYS A 787 8.11 31.97 -5.39
C LYS A 787 8.34 33.47 -5.53
N LEU A 788 8.26 34.24 -4.44
CA LEU A 788 8.50 35.69 -4.43
C LEU A 788 9.67 36.05 -3.51
N PHE A 789 10.27 37.22 -3.75
CA PHE A 789 11.30 37.83 -2.90
C PHE A 789 12.47 36.89 -2.57
N ASN A 790 13.06 36.22 -3.57
CA ASN A 790 14.13 35.23 -3.38
C ASN A 790 13.75 34.08 -2.45
N GLN A 791 12.59 33.45 -2.67
CA GLN A 791 12.10 32.28 -1.91
C GLN A 791 11.70 32.61 -0.46
N ILE A 792 11.38 33.89 -0.17
CA ILE A 792 10.81 34.25 1.13
C ILE A 792 9.33 33.91 1.18
N VAL A 793 8.59 34.09 0.08
CA VAL A 793 7.18 33.69 0.00
C VAL A 793 7.04 32.57 -1.01
N HIS A 794 6.41 31.48 -0.58
CA HIS A 794 6.01 30.36 -1.43
C HIS A 794 4.50 30.20 -1.35
N LEU A 795 3.84 30.25 -2.50
CA LEU A 795 2.41 30.02 -2.62
C LEU A 795 2.20 28.84 -3.59
N ASN A 796 1.48 27.83 -3.14
CA ASN A 796 0.99 26.74 -3.98
C ASN A 796 -0.53 26.70 -3.86
N VAL A 797 -1.22 26.59 -4.99
CA VAL A 797 -2.66 26.43 -5.10
C VAL A 797 -2.90 25.35 -6.13
N ASN A 798 -3.62 24.30 -5.75
CA ASN A 798 -4.19 23.31 -6.63
C ASN A 798 -5.70 23.33 -6.43
N TYR A 799 -6.48 23.54 -7.47
CA TYR A 799 -7.93 23.49 -7.42
C TYR A 799 -8.43 22.60 -8.55
N GLU A 800 -9.31 21.67 -8.22
CA GLU A 800 -9.85 20.69 -9.14
C GLU A 800 -11.36 20.55 -8.89
N THR A 801 -12.11 20.37 -9.96
CA THR A 801 -13.52 20.03 -9.89
C THR A 801 -13.82 18.94 -10.90
N ASN A 802 -14.55 17.93 -10.45
CA ASN A 802 -14.89 16.74 -11.21
C ASN A 802 -16.35 16.38 -11.02
N SER A 803 -16.94 15.84 -12.08
CA SER A 803 -18.20 15.11 -12.01
C SER A 803 -17.85 13.61 -11.93
N GLY A 804 -18.42 12.86 -11.01
CA GLY A 804 -18.03 11.47 -10.77
C GLY A 804 -19.08 10.73 -9.95
N THR A 805 -18.69 9.63 -9.34
CA THR A 805 -19.53 8.90 -8.39
C THR A 805 -18.82 8.74 -7.06
N LEU A 806 -19.59 8.47 -6.01
CA LEU A 806 -19.08 8.02 -4.72
C LEU A 806 -19.66 6.63 -4.47
N ALA A 807 -18.80 5.65 -4.21
CA ALA A 807 -19.24 4.32 -3.80
C ALA A 807 -19.88 4.41 -2.42
N GLU A 808 -21.08 3.85 -2.25
CA GLU A 808 -21.64 3.58 -0.95
C GLU A 808 -20.85 2.43 -0.32
N GLN A 809 -20.12 2.73 0.75
CA GLN A 809 -19.17 1.78 1.35
C GLN A 809 -19.84 0.99 2.46
N ASP A 810 -19.75 -0.33 2.36
CA ASP A 810 -20.12 -1.27 3.42
C ASP A 810 -18.87 -1.84 4.06
N PHE A 811 -18.91 -2.09 5.37
CA PHE A 811 -17.80 -2.70 6.08
C PHE A 811 -18.28 -3.59 7.21
N THR A 812 -17.44 -4.55 7.57
CA THR A 812 -17.62 -5.42 8.74
C THR A 812 -16.33 -5.45 9.57
N TYR A 813 -16.41 -5.96 10.80
CA TYR A 813 -15.26 -6.15 11.68
C TYR A 813 -14.93 -7.63 11.81
N VAL A 814 -13.65 -7.96 11.67
CA VAL A 814 -13.14 -9.32 11.78
C VAL A 814 -12.20 -9.41 12.97
N GLU A 815 -12.41 -10.39 13.84
CA GLU A 815 -11.56 -10.64 15.00
C GLU A 815 -10.18 -11.14 14.57
N VAL A 816 -9.14 -10.62 15.23
CA VAL A 816 -7.73 -10.96 15.07
C VAL A 816 -7.06 -11.04 16.44
N GLU A 817 -5.92 -11.72 16.51
CA GLU A 817 -5.14 -11.79 17.75
C GLU A 817 -4.83 -10.41 18.33
N ALA A 818 -4.98 -10.26 19.65
CA ALA A 818 -4.75 -9.00 20.36
C ALA A 818 -3.38 -8.38 20.02
N GLY A 819 -3.40 -7.13 19.57
CA GLY A 819 -2.22 -6.40 19.11
C GLY A 819 -1.99 -6.41 17.60
N GLN A 820 -2.76 -7.19 16.84
CA GLN A 820 -2.77 -7.15 15.37
C GLN A 820 -3.92 -6.29 14.82
N GLY A 821 -4.97 -6.05 15.61
CA GLY A 821 -6.12 -5.22 15.26
C GLY A 821 -5.92 -3.75 15.59
N SER A 822 -6.85 -2.92 15.13
CA SER A 822 -6.94 -1.48 15.44
C SER A 822 -8.25 -1.09 16.14
N TYR A 823 -9.21 -2.00 16.18
CA TYR A 823 -10.52 -1.82 16.77
C TYR A 823 -10.71 -2.74 17.97
N THR A 824 -11.55 -2.30 18.90
CA THR A 824 -11.98 -3.05 20.07
C THR A 824 -13.51 -3.00 20.15
N TRP A 825 -14.14 -4.10 20.54
CA TRP A 825 -15.57 -4.17 20.76
C TRP A 825 -15.87 -3.92 22.24
N ILE A 826 -16.83 -3.04 22.52
CA ILE A 826 -17.31 -2.73 23.86
C ILE A 826 -18.83 -2.83 23.86
N ASP A 827 -19.36 -3.89 24.46
CA ASP A 827 -20.80 -4.11 24.65
C ASP A 827 -21.38 -3.04 25.58
N TYR A 828 -21.97 -1.99 25.00
CA TYR A 828 -22.47 -0.84 25.73
C TYR A 828 -23.88 -1.09 26.27
N ASN A 829 -24.69 -1.88 25.55
CA ASN A 829 -26.08 -2.16 25.93
C ASN A 829 -26.25 -3.48 26.73
N ASN A 830 -25.16 -4.24 26.92
CA ASN A 830 -25.10 -5.53 27.60
C ASN A 830 -25.99 -6.62 26.98
N ASN A 831 -26.20 -6.58 25.66
CA ASN A 831 -26.98 -7.58 24.93
C ASN A 831 -26.12 -8.76 24.42
N SER A 832 -24.78 -8.67 24.54
CA SER A 832 -23.80 -9.64 24.03
C SER A 832 -23.83 -9.87 22.52
N ILE A 833 -24.40 -8.94 21.75
CA ILE A 833 -24.47 -8.95 20.29
C ILE A 833 -23.55 -7.85 19.78
N GLN A 834 -22.67 -8.16 18.83
CA GLN A 834 -21.80 -7.15 18.23
C GLN A 834 -22.59 -6.24 17.28
N GLU A 835 -22.66 -4.96 17.62
CA GLU A 835 -23.29 -3.93 16.78
C GLU A 835 -22.23 -2.94 16.25
N LEU A 836 -22.42 -2.37 15.04
CA LEU A 836 -21.41 -1.53 14.37
C LEU A 836 -21.05 -0.28 15.18
N GLU A 837 -21.96 0.20 16.01
CA GLU A 837 -21.79 1.31 16.93
C GLU A 837 -20.95 0.97 18.17
N GLU A 838 -20.71 -0.30 18.46
CA GLU A 838 -19.98 -0.75 19.65
C GLU A 838 -18.48 -0.95 19.40
N PHE A 839 -18.06 -0.81 18.14
CA PHE A 839 -16.64 -0.84 17.77
C PHE A 839 -16.01 0.53 17.88
N GLU A 840 -14.90 0.58 18.62
CA GLU A 840 -14.11 1.78 18.89
C GLU A 840 -12.65 1.59 18.47
N ILE A 841 -11.96 2.69 18.16
CA ILE A 841 -10.51 2.65 17.91
C ILE A 841 -9.80 2.29 19.22
N ALA A 842 -9.01 1.21 19.19
CA ALA A 842 -8.29 0.73 20.35
C ALA A 842 -7.22 1.75 20.80
N GLN A 843 -7.30 2.24 22.04
CA GLN A 843 -6.35 3.20 22.60
C GLN A 843 -5.03 2.54 23.04
N PHE A 844 -5.08 1.24 23.30
CA PHE A 844 -3.92 0.43 23.68
C PHE A 844 -3.80 -0.78 22.77
N SER A 845 -2.57 -1.16 22.42
CA SER A 845 -2.31 -2.26 21.49
C SER A 845 -2.94 -3.57 21.93
N ASP A 846 -2.98 -3.87 23.24
CA ASP A 846 -3.59 -5.09 23.76
C ASP A 846 -5.13 -5.16 23.60
N GLN A 847 -5.79 -4.03 23.31
CA GLN A 847 -7.23 -3.98 23.04
C GLN A 847 -7.56 -4.12 21.55
N GLY A 848 -6.59 -3.97 20.66
CA GLY A 848 -6.78 -4.08 19.22
C GLY A 848 -6.97 -5.54 18.80
N THR A 849 -8.19 -6.04 18.92
CA THR A 849 -8.59 -7.42 18.59
C THR A 849 -9.46 -7.49 17.34
N TYR A 850 -9.76 -6.37 16.69
CA TYR A 850 -10.55 -6.36 15.45
C TYR A 850 -9.89 -5.53 14.34
N ILE A 851 -10.12 -5.94 13.10
CA ILE A 851 -9.81 -5.17 11.89
C ILE A 851 -11.10 -4.86 11.12
N ARG A 852 -11.14 -3.71 10.45
CA ARG A 852 -12.25 -3.32 9.57
C ARG A 852 -11.97 -3.78 8.13
N VAL A 853 -12.91 -4.50 7.53
CA VAL A 853 -12.85 -5.06 6.16
C VAL A 853 -14.02 -4.53 5.34
N LEU A 854 -13.79 -4.10 4.10
CA LEU A 854 -14.83 -3.62 3.19
C LEU A 854 -15.63 -4.80 2.63
N LEU A 855 -16.95 -4.63 2.54
CA LEU A 855 -17.82 -5.53 1.81
C LEU A 855 -17.96 -5.03 0.35
N PRO A 856 -17.99 -5.93 -0.64
CA PRO A 856 -18.16 -5.54 -2.03
C PRO A 856 -19.58 -4.99 -2.24
N ASN A 857 -19.71 -3.69 -2.47
CA ASN A 857 -20.96 -3.05 -2.88
C ASN A 857 -20.74 -2.30 -4.21
N GLN A 858 -21.76 -2.28 -5.08
CA GLN A 858 -21.77 -1.63 -6.39
C GLN A 858 -22.70 -0.42 -6.46
N VAL A 859 -23.27 0.04 -5.35
CA VAL A 859 -24.12 1.23 -5.35
C VAL A 859 -23.24 2.49 -5.45
N TYR A 860 -23.29 3.16 -6.59
CA TYR A 860 -22.55 4.39 -6.88
C TYR A 860 -23.51 5.58 -6.95
N ILE A 861 -23.29 6.59 -6.11
CA ILE A 861 -24.10 7.81 -6.09
C ILE A 861 -23.40 8.88 -6.92
N ASN A 862 -24.12 9.50 -7.86
CA ASN A 862 -23.59 10.60 -8.67
C ASN A 862 -23.20 11.81 -7.80
N THR A 863 -21.97 12.31 -7.98
CA THR A 863 -21.44 13.44 -7.24
C THR A 863 -20.76 14.49 -8.11
N HIS A 864 -20.68 15.69 -7.55
CA HIS A 864 -19.81 16.76 -8.00
C HIS A 864 -18.76 17.05 -6.93
N GLN A 865 -17.52 16.73 -7.26
CA GLN A 865 -16.35 16.89 -6.39
C GLN A 865 -15.71 18.27 -6.57
N ASN A 866 -15.33 18.89 -5.46
CA ASN A 866 -14.47 20.08 -5.42
C ASN A 866 -13.28 19.83 -4.51
N LYS A 867 -12.08 19.86 -5.07
CA LYS A 867 -10.83 19.66 -4.34
C LYS A 867 -9.96 20.92 -4.42
N LEU A 868 -9.66 21.55 -3.29
CA LEU A 868 -8.78 22.71 -3.19
C LEU A 868 -7.67 22.43 -2.17
N SER A 869 -6.42 22.52 -2.62
CA SER A 869 -5.24 22.52 -1.76
C SER A 869 -4.47 23.84 -1.92
N LYS A 870 -4.31 24.58 -0.83
CA LYS A 870 -3.61 25.86 -0.79
C LYS A 870 -2.57 25.84 0.33
N THR A 871 -1.32 26.11 -0.03
CA THR A 871 -0.21 26.27 0.93
C THR A 871 0.47 27.61 0.73
N LEU A 872 0.58 28.40 1.79
CA LEU A 872 1.33 29.65 1.83
C LEU A 872 2.42 29.55 2.89
N THR A 873 3.68 29.74 2.50
CA THR A 873 4.83 29.78 3.41
C THR A 873 5.53 31.13 3.31
N LEU A 874 5.79 31.75 4.46
CA LEU A 874 6.57 32.97 4.63
C LEU A 874 7.82 32.65 5.47
N ASN A 875 8.99 32.69 4.83
CA ASN A 875 10.30 32.37 5.41
C ASN A 875 11.31 33.53 5.19
N PRO A 876 11.24 34.60 5.99
CA PRO A 876 12.15 35.75 5.91
C PRO A 876 13.53 35.48 6.52
N ALA A 877 13.91 34.23 6.81
CA ALA A 877 15.20 33.90 7.46
C ALA A 877 16.44 34.43 6.70
N VAL A 878 16.33 34.60 5.38
CA VAL A 878 17.36 35.20 4.52
C VAL A 878 17.73 36.64 4.96
N TRP A 879 16.82 37.33 5.67
CA TRP A 879 17.05 38.69 6.16
C TRP A 879 17.79 38.78 7.49
N SER A 880 18.20 37.66 8.09
CA SER A 880 18.96 37.63 9.35
C SER A 880 20.26 38.44 9.30
N SER A 881 20.89 38.53 8.12
CA SER A 881 22.12 39.31 7.86
C SER A 881 21.86 40.73 7.34
N SER A 882 20.59 41.16 7.22
CA SER A 882 20.24 42.48 6.71
C SER A 882 20.66 43.61 7.65
N LYS A 883 21.15 44.72 7.10
CA LYS A 883 21.46 45.95 7.85
C LYS A 883 20.20 46.71 8.29
N LYS A 884 19.04 46.45 7.68
CA LYS A 884 17.78 47.13 8.01
C LYS A 884 17.13 46.49 9.24
N TYR A 885 16.79 47.31 10.24
CA TYR A 885 16.18 46.85 11.49
C TYR A 885 14.89 46.04 11.28
N PHE A 886 14.00 46.52 10.42
CA PHE A 886 12.72 45.86 10.12
C PHE A 886 12.91 44.46 9.52
N ASN A 887 13.83 44.31 8.55
CA ASN A 887 14.15 43.02 7.93
C ASN A 887 14.72 42.03 8.96
N LYS A 888 15.58 42.52 9.86
CA LYS A 888 16.14 41.71 10.94
C LYS A 888 15.05 41.25 11.91
N LEU A 889 14.11 42.11 12.29
CA LEU A 889 12.94 41.75 13.12
C LEU A 889 12.11 40.64 12.44
N LEU A 890 11.76 40.81 11.17
CA LEU A 890 10.97 39.83 10.42
C LEU A 890 11.69 38.49 10.28
N SER A 891 13.02 38.46 10.19
CA SER A 891 13.81 37.21 10.09
C SER A 891 13.65 36.25 11.28
N HIS A 892 13.06 36.72 12.39
CA HIS A 892 12.71 35.88 13.54
C HIS A 892 11.40 35.11 13.34
N PHE A 893 10.53 35.54 12.42
CA PHE A 893 9.24 34.90 12.20
C PHE A 893 9.32 33.87 11.06
N TYR A 894 8.57 32.78 11.19
CA TYR A 894 8.27 31.86 10.11
C TYR A 894 6.78 31.55 10.18
N TYR A 895 6.10 31.60 9.05
CA TYR A 895 4.65 31.42 9.02
C TYR A 895 4.25 30.49 7.89
N GLN A 896 3.35 29.56 8.19
CA GLN A 896 2.85 28.59 7.23
C GLN A 896 1.35 28.40 7.40
N ILE A 897 0.61 28.50 6.30
CA ILE A 897 -0.80 28.16 6.20
C ILE A 897 -0.92 27.00 5.22
N SER A 898 -1.68 25.98 5.59
CA SER A 898 -2.19 24.96 4.68
C SER A 898 -3.72 24.87 4.84
N TYR A 899 -4.42 24.79 3.72
CA TYR A 899 -5.85 24.59 3.65
C TYR A 899 -6.12 23.56 2.56
N LEU A 900 -6.70 22.43 2.94
CA LEU A 900 -7.15 21.37 2.05
C LEU A 900 -8.65 21.20 2.27
N ILE A 901 -9.40 21.13 1.17
CA ILE A 901 -10.81 20.73 1.19
C ILE A 901 -11.03 19.80 0.01
N ASP A 902 -11.65 18.66 0.27
CA ASP A 902 -12.16 17.71 -0.72
C ASP A 902 -13.62 17.48 -0.37
N ARG A 903 -14.54 17.91 -1.24
CA ARG A 903 -15.98 17.91 -0.97
C ARG A 903 -16.70 17.20 -2.10
N ASN A 904 -17.48 16.18 -1.77
CA ASN A 904 -18.35 15.45 -2.67
C ASN A 904 -19.80 15.78 -2.34
N ASN A 905 -20.47 16.48 -3.25
CA ASN A 905 -21.89 16.76 -3.13
C ASN A 905 -22.67 15.88 -4.11
N ARG A 906 -23.85 15.39 -3.72
CA ARG A 906 -24.80 14.71 -4.58
C ARG A 906 -25.12 15.61 -5.77
N ARG A 907 -25.13 15.01 -6.97
CA ARG A 907 -25.45 15.70 -8.22
C ARG A 907 -26.91 15.44 -8.58
N GLU A 908 -27.76 16.44 -8.33
CA GLU A 908 -29.16 16.46 -8.80
C GLU A 908 -29.36 17.59 -9.83
N GLY A 909 -29.65 17.21 -11.07
CA GLY A 909 -29.87 18.14 -12.20
C GLY A 909 -28.62 18.92 -12.65
N ASP A 910 -28.85 20.15 -13.12
CA ASP A 910 -27.90 20.95 -13.91
C ASP A 910 -27.04 21.96 -13.10
N VAL A 911 -27.12 21.94 -11.75
CA VAL A 911 -26.53 22.99 -10.91
C VAL A 911 -25.12 22.61 -10.45
N PHE A 912 -24.11 23.29 -10.97
CA PHE A 912 -22.72 23.13 -10.52
C PHE A 912 -22.36 24.12 -9.42
N ASN A 913 -21.99 23.59 -8.24
CA ASN A 913 -21.36 24.40 -7.20
C ASN A 913 -19.83 24.34 -7.36
N LEU A 914 -19.26 25.33 -8.05
CA LEU A 914 -17.79 25.49 -8.19
C LEU A 914 -17.15 26.22 -7.02
N ASN A 915 -17.92 26.59 -5.99
CA ASN A 915 -17.37 27.23 -4.81
C ASN A 915 -17.02 26.16 -3.77
N PRO A 916 -15.72 25.83 -3.57
CA PRO A 916 -15.35 24.82 -2.58
C PRO A 916 -15.70 25.24 -1.14
N PHE A 917 -16.03 26.51 -0.90
CA PHE A 917 -16.39 27.03 0.43
C PHE A 917 -17.90 27.12 0.69
N LYS A 918 -18.76 26.88 -0.32
CA LYS A 918 -20.21 26.92 -0.11
C LYS A 918 -20.68 25.58 0.47
N GLU A 919 -21.16 25.61 1.70
CA GLU A 919 -21.81 24.49 2.39
C GLU A 919 -23.18 24.17 1.76
N ASP A 920 -23.49 22.87 1.71
CA ASP A 920 -24.69 22.28 1.11
C ASP A 920 -24.99 20.99 1.90
N GLU A 921 -25.43 21.17 3.15
CA GLU A 921 -25.52 20.09 4.15
C GLU A 921 -26.42 18.94 3.68
N ASP A 922 -27.56 19.26 3.05
CA ASP A 922 -28.53 18.26 2.56
C ASP A 922 -27.98 17.36 1.44
N ASN A 923 -26.99 17.85 0.68
CA ASN A 923 -26.42 17.13 -0.47
C ASN A 923 -24.97 16.68 -0.23
N GLN A 924 -24.35 16.96 0.91
CA GLN A 924 -22.95 16.61 1.16
C GLN A 924 -22.84 15.12 1.48
N LEU A 925 -22.28 14.34 0.55
CA LEU A 925 -22.03 12.90 0.75
C LEU A 925 -20.62 12.62 1.31
N GLY A 926 -19.69 13.56 1.14
CA GLY A 926 -18.35 13.40 1.69
C GLY A 926 -17.63 14.72 1.85
N LEU A 927 -16.84 14.83 2.91
CA LEU A 927 -16.03 16.01 3.20
C LEU A 927 -14.70 15.61 3.84
N GLN A 928 -13.60 16.14 3.33
CA GLN A 928 -12.32 16.15 4.00
C GLN A 928 -11.78 17.58 4.01
N LEU A 929 -11.89 18.25 5.16
CA LEU A 929 -11.38 19.60 5.39
C LEU A 929 -10.20 19.53 6.36
N ASN A 930 -9.06 20.09 5.97
CA ASN A 930 -7.88 20.23 6.82
C ASN A 930 -7.33 21.65 6.71
N PHE A 931 -7.57 22.46 7.75
CA PHE A 931 -6.97 23.77 7.91
C PHE A 931 -5.90 23.72 8.99
N ARG A 932 -4.70 24.19 8.65
CA ARG A 932 -3.60 24.32 9.59
C ARG A 932 -2.85 25.63 9.39
N ASN A 933 -2.77 26.40 10.46
CA ASN A 933 -2.03 27.65 10.54
C ASN A 933 -0.92 27.49 11.58
N VAL A 934 0.33 27.82 11.23
CA VAL A 934 1.43 27.79 12.19
C VAL A 934 2.28 29.05 12.08
N LEU A 935 2.35 29.80 13.19
CA LEU A 935 3.23 30.95 13.36
C LEU A 935 4.36 30.59 14.33
N TYR A 936 5.61 30.74 13.90
CA TYR A 936 6.78 30.58 14.74
C TYR A 936 7.46 31.92 14.98
N PHE A 937 7.94 32.10 16.20
CA PHE A 937 8.96 33.07 16.56
C PHE A 937 10.24 32.34 16.95
N ASN A 938 11.37 32.73 16.36
CA ASN A 938 12.68 32.12 16.54
C ASN A 938 12.73 30.61 16.20
N ARG A 939 12.03 30.17 15.14
CA ARG A 939 11.96 28.77 14.72
C ARG A 939 13.34 28.08 14.76
N GLY A 940 13.45 27.02 15.56
CA GLY A 940 14.67 26.20 15.66
C GLY A 940 15.85 26.84 16.39
N LYS A 941 15.66 27.98 17.07
CA LYS A 941 16.72 28.60 17.88
C LYS A 941 16.68 28.07 19.31
N GLN A 942 17.86 27.82 19.86
CA GLN A 942 18.03 27.18 21.16
C GLN A 942 17.66 28.06 22.34
N HIS A 943 17.79 29.39 22.26
CA HIS A 943 17.46 30.26 23.40
C HIS A 943 15.97 30.23 23.72
N PHE A 944 15.11 30.56 22.76
CA PHE A 944 13.67 30.31 22.86
C PHE A 944 13.04 30.21 21.48
N THR A 945 12.00 29.40 21.36
CA THR A 945 11.14 29.25 20.20
C THR A 945 9.69 29.24 20.68
N THR A 946 8.85 30.09 20.09
CA THR A 946 7.40 30.08 20.34
C THR A 946 6.71 29.64 19.07
N SER A 947 5.72 28.76 19.15
CA SER A 947 4.82 28.47 18.05
C SER A 947 3.37 28.57 18.49
N TYR A 948 2.55 29.21 17.65
CA TYR A 948 1.11 29.20 17.77
C TYR A 948 0.53 28.45 16.58
N THR A 949 -0.25 27.41 16.84
CA THR A 949 -0.86 26.55 15.84
C THR A 949 -2.38 26.63 15.97
N VAL A 950 -3.07 26.79 14.85
CA VAL A 950 -4.52 26.63 14.75
C VAL A 950 -4.79 25.48 13.80
N LEU A 951 -5.64 24.53 14.21
CA LEU A 951 -6.12 23.41 13.40
C LEU A 951 -7.65 23.46 13.34
N ASP A 952 -8.22 23.18 12.18
CA ASP A 952 -9.64 22.86 12.02
C ASP A 952 -9.71 21.71 11.00
N ASN A 953 -10.05 20.53 11.49
CA ASN A 953 -10.20 19.33 10.68
C ASN A 953 -11.65 18.90 10.71
N THR A 954 -12.23 18.58 9.57
CA THR A 954 -13.57 18.00 9.46
C THR A 954 -13.53 16.85 8.47
N THR A 955 -14.11 15.73 8.85
CA THR A 955 -14.23 14.54 8.00
C THR A 955 -15.66 14.04 8.05
N GLN A 956 -16.29 13.89 6.89
CA GLN A 956 -17.59 13.26 6.74
C GLN A 956 -17.48 12.11 5.75
N SER A 957 -17.97 10.95 6.15
CA SER A 957 -18.08 9.74 5.34
C SER A 957 -19.54 9.31 5.24
N TYR A 958 -19.90 8.68 4.12
CA TYR A 958 -21.25 8.17 3.86
C TYR A 958 -21.17 6.66 3.67
N PHE A 959 -21.94 5.95 4.48
CA PHE A 959 -22.06 4.50 4.49
C PHE A 959 -23.52 4.12 4.25
N SER A 960 -23.83 2.85 3.98
CA SER A 960 -25.22 2.35 3.89
C SER A 960 -26.04 2.64 5.15
N ILE A 961 -25.38 2.63 6.30
CA ILE A 961 -25.93 2.96 7.61
C ILE A 961 -25.97 4.48 7.89
N GLY A 962 -25.87 5.33 6.86
CA GLY A 962 -25.94 6.79 6.98
C GLY A 962 -24.57 7.48 7.13
N SER A 963 -24.62 8.79 7.38
CA SER A 963 -23.41 9.62 7.46
C SER A 963 -22.75 9.64 8.85
N LEU A 964 -21.42 9.69 8.87
CA LEU A 964 -20.59 9.90 10.06
C LEU A 964 -19.69 11.12 9.85
N ASN A 965 -19.87 12.14 10.67
CA ASN A 965 -19.13 13.39 10.68
C ASN A 965 -18.26 13.49 11.95
N SER A 966 -17.00 13.92 11.79
CA SER A 966 -16.08 14.19 12.88
C SER A 966 -15.36 15.50 12.64
N ARG A 967 -15.27 16.34 13.68
CA ARG A 967 -14.64 17.65 13.61
C ARG A 967 -13.72 17.92 14.81
N LEU A 968 -12.53 18.42 14.54
CA LEU A 968 -11.56 18.84 15.54
C LEU A 968 -11.08 20.27 15.26
N LYS A 969 -11.44 21.22 16.12
CA LYS A 969 -10.78 22.54 16.19
C LYS A 969 -9.78 22.55 17.32
N SER A 970 -8.59 23.11 17.08
CA SER A 970 -7.52 23.15 18.08
C SER A 970 -6.72 24.45 18.01
N HIS A 971 -6.55 25.12 19.15
CA HIS A 971 -5.61 26.23 19.33
C HIS A 971 -4.48 25.81 20.26
N GLN A 972 -3.25 25.83 19.77
CA GLN A 972 -2.07 25.36 20.50
C GLN A 972 -1.04 26.47 20.62
N LEU A 973 -0.66 26.83 21.84
CA LEU A 973 0.45 27.72 22.13
C LEU A 973 1.59 26.90 22.77
N ASN A 974 2.72 26.82 22.08
CA ASN A 974 3.89 26.10 22.53
C ASN A 974 5.07 27.07 22.71
N PHE A 975 5.58 27.18 23.93
CA PHE A 975 6.73 28.01 24.27
C PHE A 975 7.88 27.13 24.77
N ASN A 976 9.00 27.16 24.04
CA ASN A 976 10.23 26.46 24.41
C ASN A 976 11.29 27.50 24.78
N HIS A 977 11.87 27.41 25.96
CA HIS A 977 12.93 28.32 26.40
C HIS A 977 14.05 27.59 27.15
N LYS A 978 15.25 27.63 26.60
CA LYS A 978 16.47 27.18 27.28
C LYS A 978 16.94 28.28 28.22
N ILE A 979 16.47 28.23 29.47
CA ILE A 979 16.74 29.22 30.53
C ILE A 979 18.19 29.18 31.02
N ALA A 980 18.84 28.03 30.91
CA ALA A 980 20.26 27.83 31.19
C ALA A 980 20.82 26.74 30.27
N GLU A 981 22.15 26.57 30.25
CA GLU A 981 22.81 25.60 29.37
C GLU A 981 22.23 24.17 29.46
N ASN A 982 21.76 23.80 30.66
CA ASN A 982 21.22 22.47 30.96
C ASN A 982 19.73 22.49 31.34
N TRP A 983 19.02 23.61 31.20
CA TRP A 983 17.61 23.69 31.63
C TRP A 983 16.73 24.23 30.52
N LEU A 984 15.74 23.45 30.12
CA LEU A 984 14.74 23.76 29.10
C LEU A 984 13.35 23.74 29.74
N ILE A 985 12.60 24.82 29.55
CA ILE A 985 11.19 24.90 29.91
C ILE A 985 10.38 24.78 28.63
N ASN A 986 9.40 23.89 28.64
CA ASN A 986 8.34 23.81 27.63
C ASN A 986 7.00 24.12 28.30
N LEU A 987 6.24 25.05 27.73
CA LEU A 987 4.87 25.33 28.15
C LEU A 987 3.97 25.09 26.95
N LEU A 988 3.07 24.12 27.06
CA LEU A 988 2.07 23.82 26.04
C LEU A 988 0.68 24.12 26.59
N GLY A 989 -0.04 25.06 25.97
CA GLY A 989 -1.46 25.30 26.19
C GLY A 989 -2.25 24.87 24.96
N VAL A 990 -3.34 24.12 25.16
CA VAL A 990 -4.20 23.62 24.09
C VAL A 990 -5.66 23.85 24.47
N PHE A 991 -6.44 24.35 23.51
CA PHE A 991 -7.89 24.45 23.59
C PHE A 991 -8.46 23.72 22.38
N ASP A 992 -9.20 22.65 22.61
CA ASP A 992 -9.79 21.83 21.55
C ASP A 992 -11.31 21.80 21.66
N GLU A 993 -11.98 21.69 20.52
CA GLU A 993 -13.40 21.34 20.38
C GLU A 993 -13.44 20.11 19.48
N ASN A 994 -13.86 18.97 20.02
CA ASN A 994 -13.94 17.69 19.33
C ASN A 994 -15.39 17.23 19.22
N GLU A 995 -15.90 17.12 18.01
CA GLU A 995 -17.28 16.85 17.68
C GLU A 995 -17.38 15.57 16.84
N SER A 996 -18.39 14.76 17.13
CA SER A 996 -18.76 13.56 16.39
C SER A 996 -20.28 13.56 16.24
N GLU A 997 -20.75 13.31 15.04
CA GLU A 997 -22.16 13.26 14.69
C GLU A 997 -22.39 12.10 13.73
N SER A 998 -23.24 11.17 14.12
CA SER A 998 -23.75 10.08 13.32
C SER A 998 -25.24 10.28 13.12
N GLU A 999 -25.69 10.06 11.88
CA GLU A 999 -27.08 10.18 11.48
C GLU A 999 -27.98 9.13 12.16
N ASN A 1000 -27.51 7.88 12.22
CA ASN A 1000 -28.29 6.75 12.73
C ASN A 1000 -27.90 6.31 14.15
N TYR A 1001 -26.72 6.68 14.66
CA TYR A 1001 -26.23 6.25 15.98
C TYR A 1001 -26.04 7.42 16.95
N SER A 1002 -27.14 7.83 17.60
CA SER A 1002 -27.11 8.93 18.58
C SER A 1002 -26.12 8.72 19.74
N SER A 1003 -25.80 7.48 20.10
CA SER A 1003 -24.80 7.12 21.12
C SER A 1003 -23.37 7.54 20.75
N LYS A 1004 -23.07 7.70 19.46
CA LYS A 1004 -21.76 8.18 18.94
C LYS A 1004 -21.68 9.70 18.85
N ASN A 1005 -22.75 10.43 19.20
CA ASN A 1005 -22.81 11.87 19.09
C ASN A 1005 -22.23 12.53 20.34
N TYR A 1006 -21.20 13.35 20.18
CA TYR A 1006 -20.63 14.14 21.28
C TYR A 1006 -20.06 15.47 20.78
N ASN A 1007 -20.01 16.46 21.67
CA ASN A 1007 -19.26 17.70 21.45
C ASN A 1007 -18.45 18.02 22.71
N ILE A 1008 -17.16 17.70 22.66
CA ILE A 1008 -16.24 17.76 23.78
C ILE A 1008 -15.39 19.03 23.67
N ASN A 1009 -15.63 19.98 24.58
CA ASN A 1009 -14.74 21.11 24.80
C ASN A 1009 -13.61 20.71 25.75
N GLN A 1010 -12.37 20.86 25.30
CA GLN A 1010 -11.17 20.50 26.05
C GLN A 1010 -10.28 21.72 26.30
N TYR A 1011 -9.88 21.90 27.55
CA TYR A 1011 -8.75 22.76 27.93
C TYR A 1011 -7.62 21.92 28.50
N ARG A 1012 -6.40 22.10 28.00
CA ARG A 1012 -5.20 21.40 28.47
C ARG A 1012 -4.03 22.36 28.65
N PHE A 1013 -3.39 22.31 29.81
CA PHE A 1013 -2.15 23.03 30.10
C PHE A 1013 -1.09 22.06 30.61
N ASN A 1014 0.06 22.00 29.92
CA ASN A 1014 1.14 21.04 30.16
C ASN A 1014 2.50 21.75 30.30
N PRO A 1015 2.82 22.29 31.49
CA PRO A 1015 4.17 22.72 31.83
C PRO A 1015 5.12 21.53 31.98
N LYS A 1016 6.25 21.59 31.28
CA LYS A 1016 7.32 20.60 31.29
C LYS A 1016 8.67 21.26 31.57
N LEU A 1017 9.37 20.77 32.58
CA LEU A 1017 10.73 21.19 32.91
C LEU A 1017 11.71 20.05 32.57
N SER A 1018 12.65 20.35 31.70
CA SER A 1018 13.66 19.42 31.19
C SER A 1018 15.05 19.82 31.67
N TYR A 1019 15.74 18.92 32.37
CA TYR A 1019 17.16 19.03 32.68
C TYR A 1019 17.99 18.30 31.62
N LEU A 1020 18.70 19.03 30.78
CA LEU A 1020 19.57 18.55 29.71
C LEU A 1020 20.99 18.32 30.25
N PHE A 1021 21.37 17.09 30.56
CA PHE A 1021 22.70 16.75 31.07
C PHE A 1021 23.67 16.23 29.99
N GLY A 1022 23.29 16.39 28.72
CA GLY A 1022 24.10 16.15 27.53
C GLY A 1022 23.33 16.57 26.27
N ASN A 1023 23.96 16.44 25.09
CA ASN A 1023 23.31 16.82 23.82
C ASN A 1023 22.05 15.99 23.52
N ASN A 1024 22.02 14.74 23.98
CA ASN A 1024 20.94 13.78 23.72
C ASN A 1024 20.47 13.12 25.03
N SER A 1025 20.57 13.80 26.17
CA SER A 1025 20.09 13.24 27.43
C SER A 1025 19.35 14.28 28.24
N SER A 1026 18.12 13.95 28.63
CA SER A 1026 17.22 14.80 29.39
C SER A 1026 16.51 14.04 30.49
N PHE A 1027 16.17 14.75 31.55
CA PHE A 1027 15.23 14.31 32.56
C PHE A 1027 14.13 15.35 32.62
N ASP A 1028 12.90 14.91 32.44
CA ASP A 1028 11.74 15.75 32.32
C ASP A 1028 10.78 15.49 33.47
N VAL A 1029 10.28 16.56 34.08
CA VAL A 1029 9.12 16.50 34.98
C VAL A 1029 8.05 17.38 34.35
N PHE A 1030 6.85 16.83 34.23
CA PHE A 1030 5.74 17.54 33.63
C PHE A 1030 4.46 17.31 34.42
N TYR A 1031 3.61 18.31 34.38
CA TYR A 1031 2.29 18.27 34.95
C TYR A 1031 1.32 18.70 33.87
N GLN A 1032 0.22 17.99 33.72
CA GLN A 1032 -0.83 18.33 32.80
C GLN A 1032 -2.15 18.37 33.55
N ILE A 1033 -2.86 19.49 33.39
CA ILE A 1033 -4.26 19.60 33.79
C ILE A 1033 -5.10 19.60 32.52
N THR A 1034 -6.12 18.74 32.48
CA THR A 1034 -7.07 18.62 31.38
C THR A 1034 -8.48 18.72 31.95
N ASN A 1035 -9.31 19.57 31.35
CA ASN A 1035 -10.75 19.59 31.58
C ASN A 1035 -11.43 19.26 30.25
N LYS A 1036 -12.26 18.22 30.22
CA LYS A 1036 -13.11 17.87 29.07
C LYS A 1036 -14.57 17.99 29.50
N GLU A 1037 -15.38 18.68 28.71
CA GLU A 1037 -16.82 18.88 28.97
C GLU A 1037 -17.59 18.49 27.71
N ASN A 1038 -18.46 17.49 27.78
CA ASN A 1038 -19.43 17.22 26.73
C ASN A 1038 -20.56 18.26 26.84
N THR A 1039 -20.91 18.94 25.75
CA THR A 1039 -21.93 20.01 25.76
C THR A 1039 -23.29 19.58 25.21
N ILE A 1040 -23.42 18.31 24.82
CA ILE A 1040 -24.67 17.70 24.37
C ILE A 1040 -24.98 16.44 25.20
N ASN A 1041 -26.16 15.85 25.00
CA ASN A 1041 -26.59 14.62 25.68
C ASN A 1041 -26.47 14.71 27.22
N ASP A 1042 -25.77 13.78 27.87
CA ASP A 1042 -25.71 13.64 29.32
C ASP A 1042 -24.69 14.57 30.01
N LEU A 1043 -24.05 15.46 29.25
CA LEU A 1043 -23.18 16.53 29.75
C LEU A 1043 -22.03 16.04 30.64
N GLU A 1044 -21.37 14.96 30.23
CA GLU A 1044 -20.28 14.35 30.96
C GLU A 1044 -19.09 15.32 31.16
N LEU A 1045 -18.45 15.21 32.32
CA LEU A 1045 -17.37 16.09 32.75
C LEU A 1045 -16.16 15.26 33.19
N LEU A 1046 -14.98 15.56 32.65
CA LEU A 1046 -13.72 14.98 33.10
C LEU A 1046 -12.74 16.07 33.53
N LYS A 1047 -12.44 16.12 34.83
CA LYS A 1047 -11.30 16.86 35.38
C LYS A 1047 -10.15 15.89 35.59
N GLN A 1048 -9.19 15.91 34.68
CA GLN A 1048 -8.02 15.04 34.72
C GLN A 1048 -6.77 15.81 35.18
N GLN A 1049 -6.07 15.23 36.14
CA GLN A 1049 -4.72 15.66 36.52
C GLN A 1049 -3.72 14.55 36.18
N LYS A 1050 -2.71 14.89 35.38
CA LYS A 1050 -1.63 13.99 34.98
C LYS A 1050 -0.30 14.50 35.52
N TYR A 1051 0.34 13.68 36.34
CA TYR A 1051 1.70 13.93 36.84
C TYR A 1051 2.64 12.96 36.15
N GLY A 1052 3.65 13.50 35.47
CA GLY A 1052 4.56 12.71 34.66
C GLY A 1052 6.01 12.99 34.97
N ALA A 1053 6.81 11.95 34.93
CA ALA A 1053 8.26 12.05 34.89
C ALA A 1053 8.76 11.19 33.74
N SER A 1054 9.63 11.75 32.90
CA SER A 1054 10.30 10.98 31.86
C SER A 1054 11.79 11.24 31.87
N PHE A 1055 12.55 10.29 31.35
CA PHE A 1055 13.97 10.44 31.15
C PHE A 1055 14.31 9.94 29.76
N SER A 1056 15.24 10.60 29.10
CA SER A 1056 15.86 10.16 27.87
C SER A 1056 17.36 10.17 28.09
N PHE A 1057 17.99 9.01 27.97
CA PHE A 1057 19.43 8.86 28.09
C PHE A 1057 19.97 8.29 26.79
N ALA A 1058 20.47 9.13 25.88
CA ALA A 1058 21.20 8.67 24.72
C ALA A 1058 22.69 8.98 24.81
N SER A 1059 23.50 7.90 24.82
CA SER A 1059 24.94 7.98 24.60
C SER A 1059 25.21 8.27 23.13
N SER A 1060 26.19 9.15 22.86
CA SER A 1060 26.45 9.79 21.56
C SER A 1060 26.24 8.96 20.29
N GLN A 1061 26.43 7.62 20.29
CA GLN A 1061 26.07 6.75 19.15
C GLN A 1061 25.69 5.28 19.50
N LYS A 1062 25.52 4.89 20.78
CA LYS A 1062 25.48 3.44 21.14
C LYS A 1062 24.28 2.93 21.92
N SER A 1063 23.58 3.77 22.65
CA SER A 1063 22.41 3.33 23.43
C SER A 1063 21.53 4.52 23.74
N ALA A 1064 20.22 4.32 23.67
CA ALA A 1064 19.19 5.25 24.09
C ALA A 1064 18.25 4.51 25.05
N ILE A 1065 18.00 5.07 26.23
CA ILE A 1065 16.99 4.55 27.15
C ILE A 1065 16.04 5.70 27.43
N ASN A 1066 14.78 5.53 27.06
CA ASN A 1066 13.69 6.43 27.39
C ASN A 1066 12.77 5.73 28.38
N GLY A 1067 12.34 6.41 29.42
CA GLY A 1067 11.28 5.92 30.29
C GLY A 1067 10.32 7.04 30.60
N GLU A 1068 9.04 6.71 30.74
CA GLU A 1068 8.00 7.64 31.13
C GLU A 1068 7.09 6.97 32.14
N PHE A 1069 6.77 7.65 33.23
CA PHE A 1069 5.79 7.22 34.21
C PHE A 1069 4.76 8.33 34.36
N ASN A 1070 3.49 7.97 34.31
CA ASN A 1070 2.37 8.87 34.45
C ASN A 1070 1.40 8.37 35.52
N TYR A 1071 1.03 9.27 36.42
CA TYR A 1071 -0.10 9.12 37.34
C TYR A 1071 -1.24 10.00 36.85
N PHE A 1072 -2.42 9.42 36.69
CA PHE A 1072 -3.65 10.11 36.32
C PHE A 1072 -4.64 10.05 37.47
N SER A 1073 -5.22 11.19 37.80
CA SER A 1073 -6.43 11.30 38.61
C SER A 1073 -7.54 11.79 37.69
N ASN A 1074 -8.45 10.88 37.33
CA ASN A 1074 -9.60 11.13 36.48
C ASN A 1074 -10.84 11.34 37.35
N ASN A 1075 -11.20 12.59 37.63
CA ASN A 1075 -12.48 12.89 38.25
C ASN A 1075 -13.54 13.03 37.15
N PHE A 1076 -14.19 11.91 36.84
CA PHE A 1076 -15.22 11.78 35.80
C PHE A 1076 -16.62 11.82 36.44
N GLU A 1077 -17.52 12.62 35.86
CA GLU A 1077 -18.94 12.71 36.21
C GLU A 1077 -19.75 12.39 34.95
N GLY A 1078 -20.56 11.33 34.98
CA GLY A 1078 -21.27 10.79 33.82
C GLY A 1078 -21.36 9.27 33.86
N ASP A 1079 -22.02 8.65 32.87
CA ASP A 1079 -21.97 7.20 32.68
C ASP A 1079 -20.63 6.82 32.01
N SER A 1080 -19.90 5.86 32.60
CA SER A 1080 -18.60 5.41 32.10
C SER A 1080 -18.70 4.31 31.02
N SER A 1081 -19.89 3.74 30.81
CA SER A 1081 -20.17 2.75 29.76
C SER A 1081 -20.81 3.39 28.53
N THR A 1082 -20.18 4.43 27.98
CA THR A 1082 -20.63 5.10 26.75
C THR A 1082 -19.46 5.37 25.79
N PRO A 1083 -19.71 5.49 24.47
CA PRO A 1083 -18.71 5.90 23.49
C PRO A 1083 -18.01 7.22 23.85
N VAL A 1084 -18.79 8.22 24.27
CA VAL A 1084 -18.26 9.53 24.70
C VAL A 1084 -17.35 9.41 25.91
N ALA A 1085 -17.69 8.57 26.90
CA ALA A 1085 -16.84 8.34 28.06
C ALA A 1085 -15.52 7.65 27.68
N TYR A 1086 -15.57 6.66 26.78
CA TYR A 1086 -14.37 5.99 26.26
C TYR A 1086 -13.43 6.99 25.57
N GLN A 1087 -13.98 7.91 24.76
CA GLN A 1087 -13.22 8.98 24.10
C GLN A 1087 -12.69 10.04 25.09
N MET A 1088 -13.48 10.43 26.10
CA MET A 1088 -13.04 11.38 27.13
C MET A 1088 -11.93 10.80 28.02
N LEU A 1089 -12.04 9.52 28.38
CA LEU A 1089 -11.08 8.84 29.25
C LEU A 1089 -9.85 8.29 28.49
N GLU A 1090 -9.87 8.29 27.15
CA GLU A 1090 -8.79 7.74 26.30
C GLU A 1090 -8.50 6.27 26.65
N GLY A 1091 -9.57 5.48 26.84
CA GLY A 1091 -9.50 4.07 27.21
C GLY A 1091 -9.03 3.79 28.65
N LEU A 1092 -8.86 4.82 29.49
CA LEU A 1092 -8.65 4.69 30.94
C LEU A 1092 -9.99 4.61 31.69
N GLN A 1093 -9.95 4.41 33.02
CA GLN A 1093 -11.15 4.39 33.86
C GLN A 1093 -11.27 5.65 34.72
N PRO A 1094 -12.46 5.94 35.29
CA PRO A 1094 -12.60 6.92 36.36
C PRO A 1094 -11.70 6.58 37.57
N GLY A 1095 -11.30 7.60 38.33
CA GLY A 1095 -10.47 7.45 39.50
C GLY A 1095 -8.97 7.43 39.20
N THR A 1096 -8.23 6.55 39.87
CA THR A 1096 -6.77 6.54 39.81
C THR A 1096 -6.24 5.59 38.74
N ASN A 1097 -5.42 6.11 37.82
CA ASN A 1097 -4.78 5.30 36.79
C ASN A 1097 -3.26 5.56 36.74
N PHE A 1098 -2.50 4.53 36.39
CA PHE A 1098 -1.06 4.59 36.23
C PHE A 1098 -0.70 4.04 34.86
N THR A 1099 0.19 4.72 34.14
CA THR A 1099 0.85 4.14 32.97
C THR A 1099 2.35 4.34 33.09
N TRP A 1100 3.10 3.38 32.58
CA TRP A 1100 4.55 3.51 32.48
C TRP A 1100 5.04 2.84 31.22
N SER A 1101 6.04 3.45 30.61
CA SER A 1101 6.74 2.90 29.47
C SER A 1101 8.24 2.96 29.70
N LEU A 1102 8.94 1.97 29.16
CA LEU A 1102 10.40 1.90 29.10
C LEU A 1102 10.77 1.45 27.70
N LEU A 1103 11.48 2.30 26.97
CA LEU A 1103 12.03 2.03 25.65
C LEU A 1103 13.55 2.04 25.77
N ALA A 1104 14.22 0.91 25.56
CA ALA A 1104 15.67 0.83 25.55
C ALA A 1104 16.16 0.35 24.18
N GLN A 1105 16.83 1.21 23.45
CA GLN A 1105 17.58 0.88 22.24
C GLN A 1105 19.07 0.78 22.58
N LYS A 1106 19.73 -0.29 22.15
CA LYS A 1106 21.17 -0.47 22.31
C LYS A 1106 21.76 -1.00 21.02
N LYS A 1107 22.63 -0.19 20.43
CA LYS A 1107 23.51 -0.60 19.34
C LYS A 1107 24.57 -1.55 19.88
N LEU A 1108 24.35 -2.85 19.73
CA LEU A 1108 25.25 -3.91 20.16
C LEU A 1108 26.53 -3.92 19.29
N THR A 1109 26.39 -3.68 17.99
CA THR A 1109 27.50 -3.58 17.03
C THR A 1109 27.24 -2.46 16.00
N LYS A 1110 28.12 -2.22 15.03
CA LYS A 1110 27.83 -1.26 13.94
C LYS A 1110 26.58 -1.59 13.12
N TYR A 1111 26.17 -2.86 13.15
CA TYR A 1111 25.19 -3.50 12.28
C TYR A 1111 24.05 -4.17 13.06
N LEU A 1112 23.98 -3.98 14.39
CA LEU A 1112 23.00 -4.69 15.22
C LEU A 1112 22.53 -3.81 16.36
N ASP A 1113 21.22 -3.61 16.42
CA ASP A 1113 20.48 -2.85 17.41
C ASP A 1113 19.53 -3.79 18.17
N LEU A 1114 19.48 -3.64 19.49
CA LEU A 1114 18.52 -4.29 20.36
C LEU A 1114 17.53 -3.22 20.84
N ASN A 1115 16.25 -3.42 20.55
CA ASN A 1115 15.14 -2.59 21.00
C ASN A 1115 14.34 -3.38 22.04
N LEU A 1116 14.14 -2.80 23.20
CA LEU A 1116 13.24 -3.30 24.23
C LEU A 1116 12.17 -2.23 24.40
N SER A 1117 10.91 -2.58 24.26
CA SER A 1117 9.81 -1.77 24.74
C SER A 1117 9.09 -2.53 25.85
N TYR A 1118 8.70 -1.80 26.88
CA TYR A 1118 7.85 -2.31 27.93
C TYR A 1118 6.83 -1.24 28.23
N PHE A 1119 5.57 -1.64 28.26
CA PHE A 1119 4.43 -0.82 28.58
C PHE A 1119 3.67 -1.51 29.71
N GLY A 1120 3.24 -0.73 30.69
CA GLY A 1120 2.34 -1.21 31.71
C GLY A 1120 1.30 -0.17 32.04
N ARG A 1121 0.09 -0.65 32.33
CA ARG A 1121 -1.02 0.18 32.79
C ARG A 1121 -1.74 -0.49 33.95
N LYS A 1122 -2.25 0.32 34.86
CA LYS A 1122 -3.08 -0.12 35.97
C LYS A 1122 -4.19 0.90 36.18
N THR A 1123 -5.43 0.45 36.18
CA THR A 1123 -6.58 1.26 36.63
C THR A 1123 -6.93 0.91 38.08
N GLU A 1124 -7.88 1.62 38.67
CA GLU A 1124 -8.23 1.44 40.09
C GLU A 1124 -8.79 0.05 40.39
N THR A 1125 -9.60 -0.50 39.49
CA THR A 1125 -10.32 -1.78 39.67
C THR A 1125 -9.70 -2.94 38.90
N SER A 1126 -8.85 -2.67 37.90
CA SER A 1126 -8.24 -3.73 37.07
C SER A 1126 -6.93 -4.27 37.64
N ASN A 1127 -6.61 -5.51 37.23
CA ASN A 1127 -5.27 -6.05 37.39
C ASN A 1127 -4.28 -5.25 36.53
N VAL A 1128 -3.02 -5.24 36.94
CA VAL A 1128 -1.98 -4.56 36.15
C VAL A 1128 -1.83 -5.28 34.83
N ILE A 1129 -1.92 -4.54 33.72
CA ILE A 1129 -1.64 -5.04 32.38
C ILE A 1129 -0.19 -4.70 32.04
N HIS A 1130 0.52 -5.69 31.53
CA HIS A 1130 1.93 -5.63 31.15
C HIS A 1130 2.07 -6.12 29.72
N THR A 1131 2.78 -5.33 28.90
CA THR A 1131 3.14 -5.71 27.53
C THR A 1131 4.61 -5.39 27.32
N GLY A 1132 5.41 -6.38 26.95
CA GLY A 1132 6.83 -6.22 26.68
C GLY A 1132 7.17 -6.74 25.30
N THR A 1133 7.88 -5.93 24.50
CA THR A 1133 8.43 -6.35 23.22
C THR A 1133 9.94 -6.31 23.26
N ILE A 1134 10.57 -7.41 22.87
CA ILE A 1134 12.01 -7.46 22.61
C ILE A 1134 12.20 -7.63 21.12
N GLN A 1135 12.86 -6.67 20.46
CA GLN A 1135 13.17 -6.69 19.05
C GLN A 1135 14.68 -6.56 18.82
N LEU A 1136 15.22 -7.39 17.94
CA LEU A 1136 16.59 -7.30 17.46
C LEU A 1136 16.55 -6.85 16.00
N LYS A 1137 17.20 -5.73 15.67
CA LYS A 1137 17.29 -5.18 14.31
C LYS A 1137 18.74 -5.16 13.82
N ALA A 1138 19.05 -5.95 12.81
CA ALA A 1138 20.34 -5.92 12.12
C ALA A 1138 20.28 -4.95 10.94
N TYR A 1139 21.37 -4.23 10.66
CA TYR A 1139 21.54 -3.33 9.51
C TYR A 1139 22.69 -3.83 8.66
N PHE A 1140 22.55 -3.77 7.34
CA PHE A 1140 23.54 -4.31 6.40
C PHE A 1140 24.20 -3.22 5.56
#